data_AF-A0A022W3Q8-F1
#
_entry.id   AF-A0A022W3Q8-F1
#
_cell.length_a   1.000
_cell.length_b   1.000
_cell.length_c   1.000
_cell.angle_alpha   90.00
_cell.angle_beta   90.00
_cell.angle_gamma   90.00
#
_symmetry.space_group_name_H-M   'P 1'
#
loop_
_entity.id
_entity.type
_entity.pdbx_description
1 polymer ?
#
loop_
_entity_poly.entity_id
_entity_poly.type
_entity_poly.pdbx_seq_one_letter_code
_entity_poly.pdbx_strand_id
1 'polypeptide(L)'
;MHEGRVERRASSRYLVKLTNRNNEEALVDDEHLVRDRKVFTKQMLRSFIKNTVTRESWSGAPWLVKPQIAEHFHIDTEVPKHLQYGNKAGKKANVSAEKEEDEAMFGFFASQSRPINSRNKGQKAKSAHELAKAKEEQYLAYRRALNGNPSFRVDKKGVNKDVIPPPDPHENSFNDLSIVIKQKSPSPLPPPIKYPIEDLDLPPTSDRPPRPALKFLNEDEAREEGSSIKMSSIGALLETWNTLNVYCEVFQLDSFTFDDFVEAIQFSSDDMDCELLVEIHCAVLKTLVNAESDQDGAVQISLPALPEEESEAEEEESEPEPEPEPEPPRRTTRSSFAKAQAELAEMEQQKPPETEAAEVKKHCAADMFLEYDWIDRLRKRDFKNGGWEMILVGLLNRLSLKPRLKEACEEILVHMAPLDADPTQETARIQYSTLDVNLRIQILQIICMLTVETRAVKNYMEECSNQMTEFRKEKIELQRARKVVLEEIRLLHEERKQLEPEQRDTPTQQDEEMLDAQIDATDDTESAATDSDEPTGPSLRGGVDRTMERKRKQEAEKERKEQATKQPKGSKQYQRVLKKMEDEKSKVASIESEIAVLDNDLREADCPRTRVLGKDRFWNRYYWFERNGMPYEGLPDSSTASANYANGRLWVQGPDEMEREGFIDVPEQVSQEYKQRFGTTVAKRKQAEEGSSGVSSAQEWGYYDTPEDLDKLMEWLDTRGVRELKLHKELKLQRNHIAKYMENRTAYLAEKNAPAEESSDQPAMRMSTRTKGQATYQKRGCLKWRNLTALKEIGHLHVESARPTKRAKKAAAAESAKETRMTNRQGRPLGRQGTR
;
A
#
# COMPACT_ATOMS: atom_id res chain seq x y z
N MET A 1 18.19 -43.18 -46.18
CA MET A 1 16.73 -43.48 -46.22
C MET A 1 16.01 -42.23 -45.77
N HIS A 2 14.95 -41.79 -46.44
CA HIS A 2 14.20 -40.59 -46.05
C HIS A 2 12.92 -40.98 -45.29
N GLU A 3 12.90 -40.79 -43.98
CA GLU A 3 11.63 -40.67 -43.25
C GLU A 3 11.17 -39.21 -43.34
N GLY A 4 10.34 -38.93 -44.35
CA GLY A 4 9.75 -37.61 -44.57
C GLY A 4 8.64 -37.30 -43.56
N ARG A 5 9.00 -36.90 -42.34
CA ARG A 5 8.02 -36.43 -41.35
C ARG A 5 7.60 -34.99 -41.65
N VAL A 6 6.48 -34.85 -42.38
CA VAL A 6 5.87 -33.54 -42.65
C VAL A 6 5.09 -33.09 -41.43
N GLU A 7 5.75 -32.33 -40.54
CA GLU A 7 5.08 -31.68 -39.43
C GLU A 7 4.29 -30.46 -39.94
N ARG A 8 3.01 -30.40 -39.57
CA ARG A 8 2.11 -29.28 -39.89
C ARG A 8 1.71 -28.62 -38.58
N ARG A 9 1.63 -27.29 -38.60
CA ARG A 9 1.08 -26.50 -37.49
C ARG A 9 -0.28 -27.06 -37.07
N ALA A 10 -0.51 -27.24 -35.78
CA ALA A 10 -1.81 -27.67 -35.27
C ALA A 10 -2.88 -26.66 -35.72
N SER A 11 -3.87 -27.13 -36.48
CA SER A 11 -4.95 -26.31 -37.04
C SER A 11 -6.29 -26.95 -36.71
N SER A 12 -7.16 -26.22 -36.00
CA SER A 12 -8.54 -26.63 -35.75
C SER A 12 -9.47 -25.98 -36.77
N ARG A 13 -10.31 -26.79 -37.41
CA ARG A 13 -11.33 -26.34 -38.35
C ARG A 13 -12.71 -26.52 -37.73
N TYR A 14 -13.51 -25.46 -37.75
CA TYR A 14 -14.83 -25.40 -37.16
C TYR A 14 -15.87 -25.27 -38.28
N LEU A 15 -16.95 -26.05 -38.19
CA LEU A 15 -18.11 -25.89 -39.06
C LEU A 15 -19.07 -24.91 -38.39
N VAL A 16 -19.21 -23.70 -38.94
CA VAL A 16 -20.02 -22.62 -38.35
C VAL A 16 -21.21 -22.27 -39.22
N LYS A 17 -22.38 -22.07 -38.60
CA LYS A 17 -23.57 -21.54 -39.30
C LYS A 17 -23.48 -20.03 -39.42
N LEU A 18 -23.61 -19.51 -40.65
CA LEU A 18 -23.54 -18.08 -40.90
C LEU A 18 -24.86 -17.40 -40.50
N THR A 19 -24.85 -16.62 -39.42
CA THR A 19 -26.04 -15.93 -38.88
C THR A 19 -26.69 -14.93 -39.85
N ASN A 20 -25.97 -14.49 -40.88
CA ASN A 20 -26.48 -13.59 -41.93
C ASN A 20 -27.03 -14.34 -43.17
N ARG A 21 -26.94 -15.68 -43.21
CA ARG A 21 -27.41 -16.52 -44.32
C ARG A 21 -27.97 -17.84 -43.77
N ASN A 22 -29.28 -17.85 -43.54
CA ASN A 22 -29.95 -19.01 -42.97
C ASN A 22 -29.66 -20.28 -43.80
N ASN A 23 -29.23 -21.34 -43.10
CA ASN A 23 -28.85 -22.66 -43.63
C ASN A 23 -27.56 -22.75 -44.47
N GLU A 24 -26.69 -21.72 -44.50
CA GLU A 24 -25.31 -21.89 -44.99
C GLU A 24 -24.35 -22.23 -43.83
N GLU A 25 -23.67 -23.38 -43.95
CA GLU A 25 -22.58 -23.82 -43.08
C GLU A 25 -21.23 -23.55 -43.77
N ALA A 26 -20.29 -22.93 -43.06
CA ALA A 26 -18.95 -22.62 -43.55
C ALA A 26 -17.90 -23.32 -42.70
N LEU A 27 -16.88 -23.91 -43.34
CA LEU A 27 -15.71 -24.46 -42.65
C LEU A 27 -14.68 -23.34 -42.48
N VAL A 28 -14.38 -22.96 -41.24
CA VAL A 28 -13.45 -21.88 -40.89
C VAL A 28 -12.31 -22.40 -40.01
N ASP A 29 -11.15 -21.75 -40.06
CA ASP A 29 -10.00 -22.02 -39.20
C ASP A 29 -9.82 -20.93 -38.13
N ASP A 30 -8.74 -21.01 -37.36
CA ASP A 30 -8.40 -20.11 -36.27
C ASP A 30 -8.14 -18.66 -36.72
N GLU A 31 -7.65 -18.44 -37.95
CA GLU A 31 -7.42 -17.08 -38.48
C GLU A 31 -8.73 -16.35 -38.81
N HIS A 32 -9.82 -17.10 -39.06
CA HIS A 32 -11.14 -16.57 -39.39
C HIS A 32 -12.06 -16.38 -38.16
N LEU A 33 -11.65 -16.85 -36.97
CA LEU A 33 -12.45 -16.79 -35.74
C LEU A 33 -12.04 -15.63 -34.82
N VAL A 34 -12.74 -14.49 -34.95
CA VAL A 34 -12.56 -13.33 -34.06
C VAL A 34 -13.70 -13.26 -33.04
N ARG A 35 -13.35 -13.13 -31.74
CA ARG A 35 -14.33 -12.94 -30.66
C ARG A 35 -15.18 -11.69 -30.90
N ASP A 36 -16.50 -11.86 -31.00
CA ASP A 36 -17.42 -10.72 -31.09
C ASP A 36 -17.34 -9.86 -29.81
N ARG A 37 -16.79 -8.66 -29.97
CA ARG A 37 -16.59 -7.67 -28.91
C ARG A 37 -17.91 -7.13 -28.33
N LYS A 38 -19.06 -7.44 -28.95
CA LYS A 38 -20.39 -7.02 -28.48
C LYS A 38 -21.07 -8.02 -27.53
N VAL A 39 -20.70 -9.31 -27.58
CA VAL A 39 -21.45 -10.38 -26.87
C VAL A 39 -21.02 -10.56 -25.40
N PHE A 40 -19.75 -10.31 -25.08
CA PHE A 40 -19.19 -10.47 -23.72
C PHE A 40 -18.58 -9.17 -23.17
N THR A 41 -19.38 -8.10 -23.09
CA THR A 41 -18.96 -6.88 -22.40
C THR A 41 -19.13 -6.99 -20.88
N LYS A 42 -18.32 -6.26 -20.10
CA LYS A 42 -18.45 -6.16 -18.63
C LYS A 42 -19.86 -5.74 -18.20
N GLN A 43 -20.56 -4.97 -19.02
CA GLN A 43 -21.92 -4.52 -18.78
C GLN A 43 -22.95 -5.62 -19.05
N MET A 44 -22.79 -6.41 -20.12
CA MET A 44 -23.62 -7.61 -20.34
C MET A 44 -23.39 -8.66 -19.27
N LEU A 45 -22.15 -8.92 -18.83
CA LEU A 45 -21.86 -9.88 -17.77
C LEU A 45 -22.50 -9.46 -16.43
N ARG A 46 -22.40 -8.18 -16.05
CA ARG A 46 -23.09 -7.61 -14.88
C ARG A 46 -24.62 -7.74 -14.98
N SER A 47 -25.19 -7.49 -16.16
CA SER A 47 -26.64 -7.62 -16.41
C SER A 47 -27.10 -9.07 -16.34
N PHE A 48 -26.34 -9.99 -16.95
CA PHE A 48 -26.56 -11.43 -16.90
C PHE A 48 -26.59 -11.92 -15.46
N ILE A 49 -25.52 -11.69 -14.69
CA ILE A 49 -25.43 -12.07 -13.27
C ILE A 49 -26.61 -11.50 -12.48
N LYS A 50 -26.91 -10.19 -12.59
CA LYS A 50 -28.06 -9.57 -11.91
C LYS A 50 -29.41 -10.22 -12.28
N ASN A 51 -29.53 -10.72 -13.51
CA ASN A 51 -30.77 -11.31 -14.00
C ASN A 51 -30.86 -12.81 -13.71
N THR A 52 -29.74 -13.56 -13.64
CA THR A 52 -29.74 -15.03 -13.48
C THR A 52 -29.59 -15.51 -12.05
N VAL A 53 -28.91 -14.76 -11.17
CA VAL A 53 -28.61 -15.20 -9.80
C VAL A 53 -29.16 -14.25 -8.73
N THR A 54 -29.29 -14.78 -7.53
CA THR A 54 -29.66 -14.14 -6.26
C THR A 54 -28.60 -14.48 -5.22
N ARG A 55 -28.34 -13.57 -4.29
CA ARG A 55 -27.43 -13.79 -3.17
C ARG A 55 -28.11 -13.36 -1.89
N GLU A 56 -27.95 -14.13 -0.83
CA GLU A 56 -28.42 -13.75 0.50
C GLU A 56 -27.60 -12.57 1.05
N SER A 57 -28.13 -11.90 2.08
CA SER A 57 -27.57 -10.67 2.64
C SER A 57 -26.30 -10.86 3.47
N TRP A 58 -26.01 -12.08 3.93
CA TRP A 58 -24.86 -12.36 4.79
C TRP A 58 -23.52 -12.39 4.02
N SER A 59 -22.44 -12.02 4.71
CA SER A 59 -21.09 -11.96 4.13
C SER A 59 -20.54 -13.36 3.86
N GLY A 60 -20.22 -13.66 2.61
CA GLY A 60 -19.81 -15.00 2.17
C GLY A 60 -20.94 -15.86 1.57
N ALA A 61 -22.18 -15.35 1.52
CA ALA A 61 -23.32 -16.06 0.95
C ALA A 61 -23.05 -16.55 -0.50
N PRO A 62 -23.34 -17.85 -0.81
CA PRO A 62 -23.21 -18.36 -2.16
C PRO A 62 -24.22 -17.68 -3.11
N TRP A 63 -23.85 -17.58 -4.38
CA TRP A 63 -24.75 -17.07 -5.41
C TRP A 63 -25.64 -18.21 -5.91
N LEU A 64 -26.94 -18.12 -5.63
CA LEU A 64 -27.95 -19.10 -6.03
C LEU A 64 -28.54 -18.71 -7.39
N VAL A 65 -28.76 -19.68 -8.28
CA VAL A 65 -29.50 -19.44 -9.53
C VAL A 65 -30.97 -19.18 -9.19
N LYS A 66 -31.61 -18.19 -9.83
CA LYS A 66 -33.02 -17.89 -9.57
C LYS A 66 -33.91 -19.09 -9.91
N PRO A 67 -34.92 -19.41 -9.09
CA PRO A 67 -35.74 -20.63 -9.25
C PRO A 67 -36.27 -20.86 -10.67
N GLN A 68 -36.81 -19.81 -11.32
CA GLN A 68 -37.34 -19.87 -12.68
C GLN A 68 -36.32 -20.31 -13.75
N ILE A 69 -35.03 -20.02 -13.52
CA ILE A 69 -33.94 -20.33 -14.44
C ILE A 69 -33.33 -21.69 -14.07
N ALA A 70 -33.25 -21.99 -12.77
CA ALA A 70 -32.84 -23.29 -12.28
C ALA A 70 -33.82 -24.39 -12.75
N GLU A 71 -35.12 -24.16 -12.65
CA GLU A 71 -36.17 -25.05 -13.16
C GLU A 71 -36.08 -25.23 -14.69
N HIS A 72 -35.92 -24.15 -15.45
CA HIS A 72 -35.85 -24.20 -16.91
C HIS A 72 -34.60 -24.93 -17.47
N PHE A 73 -33.48 -24.89 -16.74
CA PHE A 73 -32.23 -25.53 -17.14
C PHE A 73 -31.89 -26.79 -16.31
N HIS A 74 -32.81 -27.24 -15.45
CA HIS A 74 -32.62 -28.38 -14.52
C HIS A 74 -31.34 -28.27 -13.67
N ILE A 75 -31.04 -27.07 -13.20
CA ILE A 75 -29.92 -26.80 -12.28
C ILE A 75 -30.41 -27.08 -10.86
N ASP A 76 -29.64 -27.89 -10.12
CA ASP A 76 -29.92 -28.14 -8.71
C ASP A 76 -29.80 -26.85 -7.89
N THR A 77 -30.81 -26.59 -7.05
CA THR A 77 -30.86 -25.44 -6.14
C THR A 77 -30.37 -25.77 -4.73
N GLU A 78 -30.11 -27.05 -4.42
CA GLU A 78 -29.52 -27.43 -3.15
C GLU A 78 -28.08 -26.92 -3.04
N VAL A 79 -27.81 -26.13 -2.00
CA VAL A 79 -26.46 -25.63 -1.70
C VAL A 79 -25.58 -26.81 -1.28
N PRO A 80 -24.42 -27.05 -1.91
CA PRO A 80 -23.50 -28.11 -1.49
C PRO A 80 -23.13 -28.01 0.00
N LYS A 81 -23.03 -29.14 0.72
CA LYS A 81 -22.85 -29.17 2.18
C LYS A 81 -21.68 -28.32 2.70
N HIS A 82 -20.58 -28.20 1.95
CA HIS A 82 -19.42 -27.38 2.30
C HIS A 82 -19.64 -25.85 2.14
N LEU A 83 -20.75 -25.44 1.52
CA LEU A 83 -21.21 -24.04 1.38
C LEU A 83 -22.44 -23.74 2.26
N GLN A 84 -23.00 -24.75 2.95
CA GLN A 84 -24.10 -24.58 3.90
C GLN A 84 -23.57 -24.09 5.26
N TYR A 85 -23.35 -22.78 5.40
CA TYR A 85 -22.88 -22.23 6.68
C TYR A 85 -23.99 -22.18 7.73
N GLY A 86 -23.92 -23.08 8.73
CA GLY A 86 -24.48 -22.92 10.07
C GLY A 86 -25.93 -22.43 10.21
N ASN A 87 -26.91 -23.30 9.95
CA ASN A 87 -28.35 -23.01 10.11
C ASN A 87 -28.84 -22.91 11.58
N LYS A 88 -28.08 -22.21 12.46
CA LYS A 88 -28.38 -21.97 13.88
C LYS A 88 -28.99 -20.59 14.17
N ALA A 89 -29.03 -19.67 13.20
CA ALA A 89 -29.62 -18.33 13.36
C ALA A 89 -31.16 -18.32 13.42
N GLY A 90 -31.83 -19.29 12.77
CA GLY A 90 -33.28 -19.33 12.60
C GLY A 90 -34.15 -19.48 13.87
N LYS A 91 -33.55 -19.63 15.06
CA LYS A 91 -34.28 -19.74 16.34
C LYS A 91 -34.24 -18.48 17.23
N LYS A 92 -33.55 -17.40 16.84
CA LYS A 92 -33.50 -16.13 17.60
C LYS A 92 -34.43 -15.02 17.08
N ALA A 93 -35.29 -15.31 16.10
CA ALA A 93 -36.16 -14.34 15.42
C ALA A 93 -37.30 -13.73 16.26
N ASN A 94 -37.46 -14.11 17.54
CA ASN A 94 -38.58 -13.67 18.40
C ASN A 94 -38.22 -12.65 19.49
N VAL A 95 -37.03 -12.04 19.46
CA VAL A 95 -36.60 -11.02 20.46
C VAL A 95 -36.12 -9.70 19.84
N SER A 96 -35.97 -9.62 18.51
CA SER A 96 -35.53 -8.42 17.80
C SER A 96 -36.71 -7.55 17.32
N ALA A 97 -37.24 -6.71 18.22
CA ALA A 97 -38.16 -5.61 17.87
C ALA A 97 -37.57 -4.21 18.12
N GLU A 98 -36.34 -4.12 18.66
CA GLU A 98 -35.64 -2.86 18.97
C GLU A 98 -34.16 -2.95 18.58
N LYS A 99 -33.87 -2.95 17.26
CA LYS A 99 -32.56 -2.62 16.65
C LYS A 99 -32.62 -2.61 15.12
N GLU A 100 -33.42 -1.71 14.56
CA GLU A 100 -33.31 -1.30 13.15
C GLU A 100 -32.57 0.04 13.07
N GLU A 101 -31.23 0.02 12.92
CA GLU A 101 -30.49 1.21 12.46
C GLU A 101 -29.10 0.89 11.82
N ASP A 102 -28.49 -0.27 12.10
CA ASP A 102 -27.08 -0.55 11.71
C ASP A 102 -26.86 -1.14 10.29
N GLU A 103 -27.89 -1.60 9.55
CA GLU A 103 -27.70 -2.29 8.24
C GLU A 103 -27.85 -1.40 6.98
N ALA A 104 -27.87 -0.07 7.13
CA ALA A 104 -27.97 0.85 5.97
C ALA A 104 -26.60 1.26 5.35
N MET A 105 -25.46 0.85 5.92
CA MET A 105 -24.19 1.60 5.75
C MET A 105 -23.05 0.91 4.97
N PHE A 106 -23.13 -0.36 4.54
CA PHE A 106 -21.97 -1.09 3.96
C PHE A 106 -22.04 -1.42 2.44
N GLY A 107 -22.62 -0.52 1.64
CA GLY A 107 -22.88 -0.73 0.20
C GLY A 107 -21.90 -0.11 -0.81
N PHE A 108 -20.74 0.44 -0.40
CA PHE A 108 -20.07 1.49 -1.20
C PHE A 108 -19.03 1.05 -2.26
N PHE A 109 -18.52 -0.19 -2.25
CA PHE A 109 -17.39 -0.59 -3.13
C PHE A 109 -17.73 -0.88 -4.62
N ALA A 110 -18.81 -0.31 -5.17
CA ALA A 110 -19.30 -0.62 -6.52
C ALA A 110 -19.59 0.60 -7.43
N SER A 111 -18.56 1.40 -7.70
CA SER A 111 -18.40 2.31 -8.87
C SER A 111 -19.27 3.58 -8.96
N GLN A 112 -18.68 4.62 -9.55
CA GLN A 112 -19.28 5.92 -9.84
C GLN A 112 -20.62 5.84 -10.59
N SER A 113 -21.69 6.29 -9.94
CA SER A 113 -22.70 7.14 -10.58
C SER A 113 -23.31 8.07 -9.53
N ARG A 114 -23.27 9.39 -9.75
CA ARG A 114 -23.82 10.37 -8.80
C ARG A 114 -25.33 10.19 -8.63
N PRO A 115 -25.86 10.10 -7.41
CA PRO A 115 -27.25 10.43 -7.13
C PRO A 115 -27.37 11.95 -6.98
N ILE A 116 -28.15 12.61 -7.84
CA ILE A 116 -28.65 13.96 -7.55
C ILE A 116 -29.95 13.81 -6.76
N ASN A 117 -29.94 14.35 -5.55
CA ASN A 117 -31.10 14.39 -4.65
C ASN A 117 -32.15 15.43 -5.07
N SER A 118 -33.26 15.41 -4.33
CA SER A 118 -34.33 16.43 -4.25
C SER A 118 -35.54 16.25 -5.16
N ARG A 119 -36.56 15.66 -4.53
CA ARG A 119 -37.97 15.70 -4.90
C ARG A 119 -38.54 17.11 -4.65
N ASN A 120 -38.46 17.99 -5.65
CA ASN A 120 -39.22 19.24 -5.68
C ASN A 120 -40.38 19.16 -6.70
N LYS A 121 -41.51 19.78 -6.34
CA LYS A 121 -42.81 19.64 -7.04
C LYS A 121 -42.81 20.23 -8.45
N GLY A 122 -43.47 19.53 -9.36
CA GLY A 122 -44.25 20.15 -10.44
C GLY A 122 -43.58 20.27 -11.82
N GLN A 123 -43.44 19.16 -12.54
CA GLN A 123 -43.35 19.18 -14.01
C GLN A 123 -44.28 18.14 -14.64
N LYS A 124 -44.88 18.49 -15.78
CA LYS A 124 -45.95 17.73 -16.44
C LYS A 124 -45.43 16.42 -17.04
N ALA A 125 -46.28 15.38 -17.06
CA ALA A 125 -45.99 14.13 -17.74
C ALA A 125 -45.71 14.37 -19.24
N LYS A 126 -44.55 13.88 -19.72
CA LYS A 126 -44.19 13.95 -21.14
C LYS A 126 -45.04 12.99 -21.97
N SER A 127 -45.42 13.42 -23.16
CA SER A 127 -46.27 12.64 -24.06
C SER A 127 -45.54 11.38 -24.56
N ALA A 128 -46.29 10.29 -24.80
CA ALA A 128 -45.75 9.07 -25.41
C ALA A 128 -45.03 9.34 -26.75
N HIS A 129 -45.44 10.39 -27.47
CA HIS A 129 -44.79 10.85 -28.70
C HIS A 129 -43.39 11.43 -28.48
N GLU A 130 -43.14 12.14 -27.37
CA GLU A 130 -41.81 12.64 -27.02
C GLU A 130 -40.89 11.51 -26.57
N LEU A 131 -41.43 10.51 -25.87
CA LEU A 131 -40.72 9.29 -25.48
C LEU A 131 -40.31 8.44 -26.69
N ALA A 132 -41.17 8.35 -27.72
CA ALA A 132 -40.84 7.71 -28.99
C ALA A 132 -39.72 8.47 -29.72
N LYS A 133 -39.82 9.80 -29.84
CA LYS A 133 -38.80 10.64 -30.50
C LYS A 133 -37.45 10.58 -29.80
N ALA A 134 -37.41 10.57 -28.47
CA ALA A 134 -36.18 10.41 -27.71
C ALA A 134 -35.52 9.02 -27.93
N LYS A 135 -36.34 7.95 -28.04
CA LYS A 135 -35.85 6.61 -28.42
C LYS A 135 -35.27 6.58 -29.85
N GLU A 136 -35.91 7.28 -30.78
CA GLU A 136 -35.45 7.39 -32.17
C GLU A 136 -34.16 8.20 -32.30
N GLU A 137 -34.03 9.32 -31.57
CA GLU A 137 -32.79 10.10 -31.49
C GLU A 137 -31.65 9.30 -30.84
N GLN A 138 -31.94 8.51 -29.79
CA GLN A 138 -30.97 7.60 -29.16
C GLN A 138 -30.54 6.49 -30.13
N TYR A 139 -31.45 5.95 -30.94
CA TYR A 139 -31.16 4.95 -31.98
C TYR A 139 -30.36 5.54 -33.15
N LEU A 140 -30.67 6.76 -33.57
CA LEU A 140 -29.89 7.50 -34.58
C LEU A 140 -28.50 7.87 -34.09
N ALA A 141 -28.35 8.24 -32.81
CA ALA A 141 -27.04 8.46 -32.18
C ALA A 141 -26.21 7.17 -32.14
N TYR A 142 -26.82 6.04 -31.76
CA TYR A 142 -26.20 4.71 -31.83
C TYR A 142 -25.75 4.34 -33.25
N ARG A 143 -26.59 4.61 -34.26
CA ARG A 143 -26.25 4.37 -35.68
C ARG A 143 -25.16 5.31 -36.19
N ARG A 144 -25.08 6.54 -35.68
CA ARG A 144 -24.04 7.52 -36.02
C ARG A 144 -22.68 7.13 -35.40
N ALA A 145 -22.69 6.57 -34.19
CA ALA A 145 -21.50 6.04 -33.52
C ALA A 145 -20.91 4.80 -34.23
N LEU A 146 -21.73 4.00 -34.92
CA LEU A 146 -21.28 2.81 -35.67
C LEU A 146 -20.55 3.11 -36.99
N ASN A 147 -20.70 4.31 -37.56
CA ASN A 147 -20.09 4.69 -38.84
C ASN A 147 -18.87 5.63 -38.69
N GLY A 148 -18.38 5.84 -37.46
CA GLY A 148 -17.43 6.89 -37.12
C GLY A 148 -15.97 6.44 -36.92
N ASN A 149 -15.33 5.79 -37.89
CA ASN A 149 -13.86 5.86 -38.03
C ASN A 149 -13.39 5.50 -39.46
N PRO A 150 -12.47 6.25 -40.11
CA PRO A 150 -12.08 6.01 -41.50
C PRO A 150 -10.75 5.23 -41.62
N SER A 151 -10.83 3.96 -42.00
CA SER A 151 -9.76 3.20 -42.68
C SER A 151 -10.34 1.93 -43.31
N PHE A 152 -9.68 1.41 -44.35
CA PHE A 152 -10.18 0.38 -45.27
C PHE A 152 -11.34 0.82 -46.19
N ARG A 153 -11.00 1.71 -47.15
CA ARG A 153 -11.49 1.49 -48.52
C ARG A 153 -10.56 0.45 -49.17
N VAL A 154 -11.13 -0.67 -49.62
CA VAL A 154 -10.51 -1.58 -50.58
C VAL A 154 -11.51 -1.80 -51.69
N ASP A 155 -11.04 -1.68 -52.94
CA ASP A 155 -11.87 -1.67 -54.13
C ASP A 155 -12.61 -2.98 -54.39
N LYS A 156 -13.85 -2.86 -54.88
CA LYS A 156 -14.59 -3.98 -55.48
C LYS A 156 -14.54 -3.88 -57.01
N LYS A 157 -13.66 -4.67 -57.63
CA LYS A 157 -13.98 -5.33 -58.91
C LYS A 157 -14.68 -6.66 -58.57
N GLY A 158 -15.71 -7.12 -59.25
CA GLY A 158 -16.51 -6.54 -60.34
C GLY A 158 -17.40 -7.64 -60.96
N VAL A 159 -18.42 -7.28 -61.75
CA VAL A 159 -19.09 -8.21 -62.70
C VAL A 159 -19.49 -7.42 -63.95
N ASN A 160 -19.28 -8.01 -65.12
CA ASN A 160 -19.54 -7.41 -66.43
C ASN A 160 -21.03 -7.14 -66.72
N LYS A 161 -21.26 -6.13 -67.57
CA LYS A 161 -22.14 -6.28 -68.74
C LYS A 161 -21.63 -5.39 -69.88
N ASP A 162 -21.90 -5.84 -71.10
CA ASP A 162 -21.29 -5.41 -72.35
C ASP A 162 -21.71 -3.99 -72.79
N VAL A 163 -20.86 -3.34 -73.61
CA VAL A 163 -21.18 -2.72 -74.92
C VAL A 163 -19.91 -2.08 -75.52
N ILE A 164 -19.73 -2.22 -76.83
CA ILE A 164 -18.56 -1.80 -77.62
C ILE A 164 -18.74 -0.37 -78.15
N PRO A 165 -17.66 0.45 -78.21
CA PRO A 165 -17.47 1.46 -79.25
C PRO A 165 -16.26 1.15 -80.17
N PRO A 166 -16.20 1.73 -81.39
CA PRO A 166 -15.29 1.32 -82.47
C PRO A 166 -13.86 1.91 -82.38
N PRO A 167 -12.90 1.40 -83.18
CA PRO A 167 -11.48 1.76 -83.12
C PRO A 167 -11.07 2.86 -84.11
N ASP A 168 -9.89 3.46 -83.88
CA ASP A 168 -9.07 4.13 -84.89
C ASP A 168 -7.57 4.04 -84.48
N PRO A 169 -6.58 4.24 -85.39
CA PRO A 169 -5.49 3.26 -85.52
C PRO A 169 -4.06 3.86 -85.52
N HIS A 170 -3.07 2.96 -85.67
CA HIS A 170 -1.63 3.23 -85.81
C HIS A 170 -0.92 3.67 -84.50
N GLU A 171 0.33 3.30 -84.20
CA GLU A 171 1.43 2.77 -85.02
C GLU A 171 2.20 1.57 -84.39
N ASN A 172 2.83 0.77 -85.26
CA ASN A 172 4.16 0.12 -85.17
C ASN A 172 4.90 0.12 -83.81
N SER A 173 5.53 -0.95 -83.32
CA SER A 173 6.40 -1.91 -84.03
C SER A 173 6.76 -3.11 -83.13
N PHE A 174 7.25 -4.19 -83.74
CA PHE A 174 7.91 -5.32 -83.06
C PHE A 174 9.40 -5.05 -82.76
N ASN A 175 9.95 -5.87 -81.84
CA ASN A 175 11.34 -5.96 -81.37
C ASN A 175 11.78 -4.78 -80.45
N ASP A 176 12.62 -4.98 -79.42
CA ASP A 176 13.65 -6.01 -79.26
C ASP A 176 13.83 -6.49 -77.79
N LEU A 177 14.60 -7.56 -77.60
CA LEU A 177 14.94 -8.18 -76.31
C LEU A 177 15.74 -7.23 -75.42
N SER A 178 15.25 -6.97 -74.21
CA SER A 178 16.06 -6.37 -73.13
C SER A 178 15.95 -7.19 -71.84
N ILE A 179 17.11 -7.54 -71.28
CA ILE A 179 17.22 -8.28 -70.02
C ILE A 179 16.91 -7.31 -68.88
N VAL A 180 15.64 -7.25 -68.47
CA VAL A 180 15.25 -6.53 -67.26
C VAL A 180 15.64 -7.36 -66.05
N ILE A 181 16.78 -7.03 -65.45
CA ILE A 181 17.09 -7.39 -64.07
C ILE A 181 15.90 -6.92 -63.23
N LYS A 182 15.14 -7.86 -62.64
CA LYS A 182 14.16 -7.52 -61.61
C LYS A 182 14.91 -7.01 -60.39
N GLN A 183 15.17 -5.70 -60.36
CA GLN A 183 15.35 -4.99 -59.10
C GLN A 183 14.15 -5.37 -58.23
N LYS A 184 14.41 -6.04 -57.10
CA LYS A 184 13.40 -6.14 -56.04
C LYS A 184 13.06 -4.70 -55.68
N SER A 185 11.83 -4.28 -56.00
CA SER A 185 11.24 -3.10 -55.38
C SER A 185 11.46 -3.24 -53.88
N PRO A 186 12.06 -2.24 -53.19
CA PRO A 186 12.31 -2.34 -51.77
C PRO A 186 10.99 -2.67 -51.08
N SER A 187 11.00 -3.71 -50.24
CA SER A 187 9.83 -4.10 -49.46
C SER A 187 9.26 -2.86 -48.79
N PRO A 188 7.92 -2.63 -48.82
CA PRO A 188 7.34 -1.46 -48.17
C PRO A 188 7.83 -1.43 -46.73
N LEU A 189 8.37 -0.27 -46.31
CA LEU A 189 8.91 -0.12 -44.97
C LEU A 189 7.82 -0.55 -43.96
N PRO A 190 8.17 -1.38 -42.96
CA PRO A 190 7.20 -1.82 -41.96
C PRO A 190 6.55 -0.58 -41.32
N PRO A 191 5.23 -0.63 -41.04
CA PRO A 191 4.52 0.54 -40.53
C PRO A 191 5.18 1.05 -39.24
N PRO A 192 5.28 2.37 -39.05
CA PRO A 192 5.98 2.95 -37.91
C PRO A 192 5.38 2.45 -36.59
N ILE A 193 6.21 1.86 -35.75
CA ILE A 193 5.80 1.31 -34.45
C ILE A 193 5.29 2.45 -33.57
N LYS A 194 4.07 2.31 -33.07
CA LYS A 194 3.47 3.27 -32.14
C LYS A 194 3.77 2.87 -30.71
N TYR A 195 4.56 3.71 -30.03
CA TYR A 195 4.89 3.55 -28.61
C TYR A 195 3.77 4.08 -27.68
N PRO A 196 3.71 3.62 -26.41
CA PRO A 196 4.54 2.56 -25.82
C PRO A 196 4.12 1.15 -26.24
N ILE A 197 5.07 0.21 -26.21
CA ILE A 197 4.86 -1.23 -26.45
C ILE A 197 5.33 -2.06 -25.24
N GLU A 198 5.17 -3.39 -25.27
CA GLU A 198 5.70 -4.24 -24.21
C GLU A 198 7.22 -4.09 -24.05
N ASP A 199 7.68 -3.97 -22.81
CA ASP A 199 9.03 -3.49 -22.50
C ASP A 199 10.13 -4.44 -23.00
N LEU A 200 9.85 -5.75 -23.05
CA LEU A 200 10.75 -6.77 -23.62
C LEU A 200 10.66 -6.87 -25.15
N ASP A 201 9.62 -6.34 -25.79
CA ASP A 201 9.50 -6.26 -27.25
C ASP A 201 10.39 -5.15 -27.86
N LEU A 202 10.98 -4.30 -27.02
CA LEU A 202 11.98 -3.32 -27.40
C LEU A 202 13.34 -4.01 -27.63
N PRO A 203 14.07 -3.67 -28.69
CA PRO A 203 15.39 -4.26 -28.93
C PRO A 203 16.35 -3.96 -27.76
N PRO A 204 17.18 -4.93 -27.33
CA PRO A 204 18.27 -4.68 -26.39
C PRO A 204 19.16 -3.56 -26.90
N THR A 205 19.56 -2.64 -26.01
CA THR A 205 20.39 -1.50 -26.40
C THR A 205 21.82 -1.75 -25.93
N SER A 206 22.69 -2.18 -26.84
CA SER A 206 24.10 -2.52 -26.56
C SER A 206 24.93 -1.35 -26.01
N ASP A 207 24.52 -0.13 -26.33
CA ASP A 207 25.33 1.08 -26.14
C ASP A 207 24.92 1.87 -24.87
N ARG A 208 23.93 1.37 -24.11
CA ARG A 208 23.55 1.95 -22.81
C ARG A 208 24.42 1.37 -21.69
N PRO A 209 24.75 2.17 -20.66
CA PRO A 209 25.34 1.62 -19.44
C PRO A 209 24.38 0.62 -18.78
N PRO A 210 24.91 -0.37 -18.02
CA PRO A 210 24.06 -1.22 -17.19
C PRO A 210 23.33 -0.38 -16.13
N ARG A 211 22.27 -0.95 -15.56
CA ARG A 211 21.52 -0.38 -14.44
C ARG A 211 22.50 -0.05 -13.29
N PRO A 212 22.30 1.05 -12.55
CA PRO A 212 23.10 1.33 -11.36
C PRO A 212 23.06 0.15 -10.39
N ALA A 213 24.21 -0.16 -9.80
CA ALA A 213 24.36 -1.27 -8.89
C ALA A 213 23.45 -1.10 -7.66
N LEU A 214 22.68 -2.13 -7.31
CA LEU A 214 22.01 -2.18 -6.01
C LEU A 214 23.04 -2.37 -4.90
N LYS A 215 22.75 -1.79 -3.76
CA LYS A 215 23.35 -2.13 -2.47
C LYS A 215 22.46 -3.13 -1.75
N PHE A 216 23.04 -4.02 -0.94
CA PHE A 216 22.30 -4.98 -0.13
C PHE A 216 22.64 -4.82 1.36
N LEU A 217 21.63 -5.01 2.23
CA LEU A 217 21.79 -4.85 3.69
C LEU A 217 22.79 -5.86 4.30
N ASN A 218 23.09 -6.92 3.57
CA ASN A 218 23.88 -8.06 4.03
C ASN A 218 25.38 -7.94 3.66
N GLU A 219 25.78 -6.91 2.91
CA GLU A 219 27.15 -6.73 2.40
C GLU A 219 28.13 -6.10 3.42
N ASP A 220 27.70 -5.84 4.65
CA ASP A 220 28.59 -5.44 5.75
C ASP A 220 29.41 -6.66 6.24
N GLU A 221 30.49 -6.99 5.52
CA GLU A 221 31.42 -8.13 5.76
C GLU A 221 32.14 -8.14 7.14
N ALA A 222 31.76 -7.25 8.07
CA ALA A 222 32.44 -7.01 9.35
C ALA A 222 31.64 -7.44 10.60
N ARG A 223 30.52 -8.16 10.45
CA ARG A 223 29.69 -8.65 11.58
C ARG A 223 29.98 -10.12 11.89
N GLU A 224 29.87 -10.49 13.17
CA GLU A 224 30.10 -11.86 13.66
C GLU A 224 29.11 -12.86 13.04
N GLU A 225 29.57 -14.08 12.75
CA GLU A 225 28.77 -15.15 12.13
C GLU A 225 27.52 -15.44 12.98
N GLY A 226 26.34 -15.24 12.38
CA GLY A 226 25.03 -15.42 13.03
C GLY A 226 24.30 -14.12 13.42
N SER A 227 24.97 -12.96 13.41
CA SER A 227 24.32 -11.66 13.74
C SER A 227 23.69 -10.95 12.54
N SER A 228 24.02 -11.36 11.31
CA SER A 228 23.55 -10.72 10.07
C SER A 228 22.10 -11.06 9.72
N ILE A 229 21.34 -10.04 9.31
CA ILE A 229 20.02 -10.20 8.69
C ILE A 229 20.18 -10.95 7.35
N LYS A 230 19.37 -11.99 7.12
CA LYS A 230 19.36 -12.82 5.91
C LYS A 230 18.50 -12.14 4.83
N MET A 231 18.82 -12.38 3.55
CA MET A 231 18.12 -11.79 2.40
C MET A 231 16.60 -12.04 2.45
N SER A 232 16.21 -13.28 2.76
CA SER A 232 14.81 -13.72 2.93
C SER A 232 14.06 -12.97 4.05
N SER A 233 14.77 -12.40 5.02
CA SER A 233 14.17 -11.67 6.15
C SER A 233 13.95 -10.18 5.85
N ILE A 234 14.56 -9.63 4.80
CA ILE A 234 14.44 -8.20 4.47
C ILE A 234 12.99 -7.82 4.14
N GLY A 235 12.26 -8.67 3.41
CA GLY A 235 10.85 -8.42 3.10
C GLY A 235 9.97 -8.29 4.35
N ALA A 236 10.13 -9.21 5.30
CA ALA A 236 9.44 -9.21 6.59
C ALA A 236 9.84 -8.01 7.47
N LEU A 237 11.11 -7.62 7.45
CA LEU A 237 11.63 -6.45 8.16
C LEU A 237 11.06 -5.13 7.61
N LEU A 238 10.94 -5.00 6.28
CA LEU A 238 10.32 -3.83 5.65
C LEU A 238 8.80 -3.79 5.89
N GLU A 239 8.14 -4.93 5.81
CA GLU A 239 6.70 -5.06 6.07
C GLU A 239 6.34 -4.67 7.52
N THR A 240 7.11 -5.16 8.50
CA THR A 240 6.94 -4.81 9.92
C THR A 240 7.22 -3.34 10.19
N TRP A 241 8.36 -2.80 9.73
CA TRP A 241 8.68 -1.37 9.87
C TRP A 241 7.58 -0.46 9.30
N ASN A 242 7.12 -0.76 8.08
CA ASN A 242 6.06 0.00 7.41
C ASN A 242 4.74 -0.12 8.19
N THR A 243 4.36 -1.31 8.63
CA THR A 243 3.11 -1.54 9.39
C THR A 243 3.12 -0.75 10.70
N LEU A 244 4.23 -0.76 11.43
CA LEU A 244 4.35 -0.08 12.71
C LEU A 244 4.31 1.46 12.57
N ASN A 245 4.90 2.02 11.51
CA ASN A 245 4.89 3.47 11.27
C ASN A 245 3.59 3.97 10.61
N VAL A 246 2.96 3.21 9.70
CA VAL A 246 1.67 3.57 9.08
C VAL A 246 0.51 3.50 10.09
N TYR A 247 0.58 2.60 11.07
CA TYR A 247 -0.44 2.45 12.11
C TYR A 247 0.07 2.89 13.50
N CYS A 248 1.06 3.80 13.56
CA CYS A 248 1.69 4.22 14.82
C CYS A 248 0.68 4.82 15.81
N GLU A 249 -0.36 5.51 15.32
CA GLU A 249 -1.46 6.05 16.13
C GLU A 249 -2.29 4.93 16.79
N VAL A 250 -2.59 3.85 16.05
CA VAL A 250 -3.32 2.66 16.55
C VAL A 250 -2.51 1.94 17.62
N PHE A 251 -1.20 1.80 17.39
CA PHE A 251 -0.28 1.19 18.36
C PHE A 251 0.10 2.14 19.51
N GLN A 252 -0.22 3.44 19.43
CA GLN A 252 0.26 4.48 20.34
C GLN A 252 1.79 4.40 20.47
N LEU A 253 2.47 4.27 19.33
CA LEU A 253 3.92 4.30 19.19
C LEU A 253 4.33 5.67 18.67
N ASP A 254 5.47 6.14 19.16
CA ASP A 254 6.22 7.19 18.49
C ASP A 254 6.81 6.64 17.17
N SER A 255 6.96 7.48 16.14
CA SER A 255 7.58 7.05 14.88
C SER A 255 9.07 6.75 15.05
N PHE A 256 9.66 6.02 14.11
CA PHE A 256 11.09 5.69 14.16
C PHE A 256 11.70 5.42 12.78
N THR A 257 12.97 5.77 12.63
CA THR A 257 13.71 5.54 11.38
C THR A 257 13.89 4.05 11.10
N PHE A 258 14.06 3.69 9.82
CA PHE A 258 14.37 2.31 9.44
C PHE A 258 15.72 1.86 10.00
N ASP A 259 16.72 2.74 10.03
CA ASP A 259 18.05 2.41 10.56
C ASP A 259 18.03 2.20 12.09
N ASP A 260 17.23 2.94 12.85
CA ASP A 260 17.06 2.69 14.30
C ASP A 260 16.26 1.42 14.60
N PHE A 261 15.30 1.04 13.74
CA PHE A 261 14.61 -0.24 13.83
C PHE A 261 15.53 -1.43 13.54
N VAL A 262 16.38 -1.31 12.51
CA VAL A 262 17.44 -2.27 12.19
C VAL A 262 18.43 -2.42 13.35
N GLU A 263 18.79 -1.34 14.04
CA GLU A 263 19.62 -1.40 15.25
C GLU A 263 18.89 -1.99 16.47
N ALA A 264 17.58 -1.76 16.60
CA ALA A 264 16.77 -2.28 17.71
C ALA A 264 16.57 -3.80 17.63
N ILE A 265 16.26 -4.34 16.45
CA ILE A 265 16.02 -5.79 16.28
C ILE A 265 17.30 -6.63 16.48
N GLN A 266 18.46 -6.05 16.15
CA GLN A 266 19.80 -6.59 16.41
C GLN A 266 20.34 -6.27 17.83
N PHE A 267 19.58 -5.59 18.67
CA PHE A 267 20.05 -5.24 20.01
C PHE A 267 19.89 -6.41 20.99
N SER A 268 20.98 -6.74 21.70
CA SER A 268 21.01 -7.66 22.82
C SER A 268 21.97 -7.12 23.89
N SER A 269 21.55 -7.12 25.15
CA SER A 269 22.38 -6.74 26.30
C SER A 269 21.75 -7.25 27.59
N ASP A 270 22.56 -7.74 28.53
CA ASP A 270 22.10 -8.15 29.86
C ASP A 270 21.96 -6.95 30.83
N ASP A 271 22.63 -5.84 30.53
CA ASP A 271 22.72 -4.64 31.39
C ASP A 271 21.60 -3.61 31.12
N MET A 272 21.00 -3.63 29.92
CA MET A 272 20.10 -2.57 29.43
C MET A 272 19.06 -3.12 28.45
N ASP A 273 17.80 -2.70 28.61
CA ASP A 273 16.74 -2.97 27.63
C ASP A 273 16.72 -1.89 26.52
N CYS A 274 16.31 -2.25 25.30
CA CYS A 274 16.03 -1.29 24.22
C CYS A 274 14.55 -0.89 24.25
N GLU A 275 14.25 0.36 24.63
CA GLU A 275 12.88 0.86 24.77
C GLU A 275 12.08 0.69 23.46
N LEU A 276 12.69 0.96 22.30
CA LEU A 276 12.05 0.78 20.99
C LEU A 276 11.64 -0.68 20.74
N LEU A 277 12.52 -1.64 21.03
CA LEU A 277 12.24 -3.06 20.84
C LEU A 277 11.13 -3.56 21.76
N VAL A 278 11.18 -3.18 23.05
CA VAL A 278 10.21 -3.60 24.07
C VAL A 278 8.84 -2.97 23.81
N GLU A 279 8.79 -1.67 23.52
CA GLU A 279 7.53 -0.96 23.28
C GLU A 279 6.83 -1.43 22.01
N ILE A 280 7.57 -1.74 20.92
CA ILE A 280 6.98 -2.35 19.71
C ILE A 280 6.25 -3.65 20.06
N HIS A 281 6.89 -4.57 20.79
CA HIS A 281 6.27 -5.85 21.13
C HIS A 281 5.07 -5.67 22.06
N CYS A 282 5.21 -4.86 23.12
CA CYS A 282 4.11 -4.59 24.05
C CYS A 282 2.92 -3.91 23.35
N ALA A 283 3.16 -2.94 22.49
CA ALA A 283 2.13 -2.22 21.73
C ALA A 283 1.38 -3.13 20.78
N VAL A 284 2.08 -3.97 19.99
CA VAL A 284 1.44 -4.91 19.07
C VAL A 284 0.61 -5.94 19.84
N LEU A 285 1.20 -6.60 20.86
CA LEU A 285 0.51 -7.58 21.70
C LEU A 285 -0.76 -7.01 22.34
N LYS A 286 -0.70 -5.78 22.86
CA LYS A 286 -1.82 -5.05 23.49
C LYS A 286 -3.04 -4.90 22.57
N THR A 287 -2.87 -4.90 21.24
CA THR A 287 -3.99 -4.84 20.28
C THR A 287 -4.70 -6.19 20.05
N LEU A 288 -4.05 -7.31 20.39
CA LEU A 288 -4.58 -8.65 20.09
C LEU A 288 -5.67 -9.09 21.09
N VAL A 289 -5.65 -8.55 22.31
CA VAL A 289 -6.62 -8.82 23.39
C VAL A 289 -6.84 -7.52 24.16
N ASN A 290 -8.10 -7.15 24.41
CA ASN A 290 -8.43 -5.94 25.15
C ASN A 290 -7.93 -6.00 26.61
N ALA A 291 -7.91 -4.86 27.29
CA ALA A 291 -7.59 -4.82 28.72
C ALA A 291 -8.74 -5.42 29.54
N GLU A 292 -8.47 -5.90 30.76
CA GLU A 292 -9.51 -6.37 31.69
C GLU A 292 -10.64 -5.34 31.89
N SER A 293 -10.29 -4.05 31.90
CA SER A 293 -11.23 -2.93 32.02
C SER A 293 -12.03 -2.59 30.77
N ASP A 294 -11.76 -3.21 29.61
CA ASP A 294 -12.40 -2.91 28.32
C ASP A 294 -12.93 -4.21 27.68
N GLN A 295 -14.25 -4.30 27.53
CA GLN A 295 -14.95 -5.47 26.97
C GLN A 295 -14.53 -6.80 27.64
N ASP A 296 -14.23 -6.76 28.96
CA ASP A 296 -13.81 -7.92 29.76
C ASP A 296 -12.67 -8.72 29.10
N GLY A 297 -11.66 -8.02 28.59
CA GLY A 297 -10.49 -8.65 27.97
C GLY A 297 -10.79 -9.51 26.75
N ALA A 298 -11.76 -9.11 25.92
CA ALA A 298 -12.12 -9.81 24.70
C ALA A 298 -10.93 -9.93 23.72
N VAL A 299 -10.68 -11.16 23.24
CA VAL A 299 -9.70 -11.47 22.19
C VAL A 299 -10.17 -10.87 20.85
N GLN A 300 -9.27 -10.15 20.17
CA GLN A 300 -9.58 -9.40 18.94
C GLN A 300 -9.17 -10.12 17.65
N ILE A 301 -8.60 -11.32 17.74
CA ILE A 301 -7.99 -12.09 16.63
C ILE A 301 -8.49 -13.53 16.55
N SER A 302 -8.40 -14.14 15.37
CA SER A 302 -8.83 -15.52 15.14
C SER A 302 -7.77 -16.53 15.60
N LEU A 303 -7.91 -17.04 16.82
CA LEU A 303 -7.08 -18.14 17.33
C LEU A 303 -7.61 -19.51 16.86
N PRO A 304 -6.77 -20.55 16.71
CA PRO A 304 -7.23 -21.93 16.48
C PRO A 304 -8.09 -22.43 17.64
N ALA A 305 -8.83 -23.51 17.44
CA ALA A 305 -9.38 -24.28 18.57
C ALA A 305 -8.22 -24.98 19.31
N LEU A 306 -8.37 -25.27 20.61
CA LEU A 306 -7.53 -26.31 21.21
C LEU A 306 -7.99 -27.64 20.59
N PRO A 307 -7.10 -28.63 20.41
CA PRO A 307 -7.56 -30.01 20.43
C PRO A 307 -8.43 -30.17 21.68
N GLU A 308 -9.60 -30.79 21.56
CA GLU A 308 -10.29 -31.27 22.74
C GLU A 308 -9.34 -32.32 23.33
N GLU A 309 -8.68 -31.99 24.44
CA GLU A 309 -8.06 -33.03 25.27
C GLU A 309 -9.17 -34.02 25.57
N GLU A 310 -8.94 -35.30 25.29
CA GLU A 310 -9.72 -36.38 25.89
C GLU A 310 -9.43 -36.35 27.39
N SER A 311 -10.00 -35.36 28.07
CA SER A 311 -10.00 -35.24 29.52
C SER A 311 -10.57 -36.55 30.03
N GLU A 312 -9.76 -37.30 30.76
CA GLU A 312 -10.14 -38.56 31.39
C GLU A 312 -11.51 -38.36 32.07
N ALA A 313 -12.56 -38.84 31.40
CA ALA A 313 -13.89 -38.74 31.94
C ALA A 313 -13.90 -39.61 33.19
N GLU A 314 -14.11 -38.98 34.34
CA GLU A 314 -14.18 -39.66 35.63
C GLU A 314 -15.04 -40.92 35.49
N GLU A 315 -14.53 -42.07 35.95
CA GLU A 315 -15.23 -43.36 35.90
C GLU A 315 -16.48 -43.34 36.81
N GLU A 316 -17.54 -42.65 36.40
CA GLU A 316 -18.88 -42.88 36.94
C GLU A 316 -19.49 -44.12 36.28
N GLU A 317 -19.42 -45.25 37.01
CA GLU A 317 -20.15 -46.48 36.69
C GLU A 317 -21.64 -46.16 36.41
N SER A 318 -22.02 -46.24 35.14
CA SER A 318 -23.43 -46.28 34.73
C SER A 318 -23.68 -47.58 33.96
N GLU A 319 -24.55 -48.43 34.52
CA GLU A 319 -24.91 -49.72 33.94
C GLU A 319 -25.52 -49.51 32.53
N PRO A 320 -25.08 -50.24 31.50
CA PRO A 320 -25.68 -50.14 30.18
C PRO A 320 -27.07 -50.81 30.15
N GLU A 321 -28.11 -50.04 29.84
CA GLU A 321 -29.41 -50.60 29.42
C GLU A 321 -29.24 -51.42 28.12
N PRO A 322 -29.98 -52.53 27.96
CA PRO A 322 -29.79 -53.43 26.83
C PRO A 322 -30.38 -52.87 25.52
N GLU A 323 -29.55 -52.71 24.49
CA GLU A 323 -30.01 -52.47 23.12
C GLU A 323 -30.82 -53.66 22.55
N PRO A 324 -31.80 -53.41 21.66
CA PRO A 324 -32.70 -54.45 21.15
C PRO A 324 -32.02 -55.39 20.15
N GLU A 325 -32.35 -56.69 20.24
CA GLU A 325 -31.81 -57.73 19.35
C GLU A 325 -32.09 -57.46 17.85
N PRO A 326 -31.09 -57.58 16.96
CA PRO A 326 -31.29 -57.45 15.52
C PRO A 326 -31.97 -58.69 14.92
N GLU A 327 -32.96 -58.47 14.04
CA GLU A 327 -33.69 -59.57 13.39
C GLU A 327 -32.76 -60.47 12.53
N PRO A 328 -32.92 -61.81 12.58
CA PRO A 328 -31.99 -62.73 11.92
C PRO A 328 -32.17 -62.76 10.38
N PRO A 329 -31.08 -62.61 9.60
CA PRO A 329 -31.15 -62.66 8.14
C PRO A 329 -31.51 -64.07 7.63
N ARG A 330 -32.39 -64.12 6.63
CA ARG A 330 -32.88 -65.38 6.06
C ARG A 330 -31.78 -66.19 5.35
N ARG A 331 -31.46 -67.36 5.92
CA ARG A 331 -30.86 -68.54 5.26
C ARG A 331 -29.77 -68.25 4.22
N THR A 332 -28.55 -68.00 4.68
CA THR A 332 -27.33 -68.21 3.89
C THR A 332 -26.54 -69.40 4.45
N THR A 333 -25.73 -70.05 3.61
CA THR A 333 -25.08 -71.32 3.96
C THR A 333 -23.84 -71.10 4.83
N ARG A 334 -23.45 -72.10 5.63
CA ARG A 334 -22.33 -72.03 6.59
C ARG A 334 -20.98 -71.57 5.99
N SER A 335 -20.81 -71.65 4.67
CA SER A 335 -19.64 -71.13 3.94
C SER A 335 -19.64 -69.60 3.75
N SER A 336 -20.80 -68.92 3.65
CA SER A 336 -20.84 -67.47 3.48
C SER A 336 -20.55 -66.71 4.78
N PHE A 337 -20.94 -67.26 5.93
CA PHE A 337 -20.56 -66.70 7.24
C PHE A 337 -19.06 -66.77 7.48
N ALA A 338 -18.43 -67.92 7.19
CA ALA A 338 -16.98 -68.06 7.28
C ALA A 338 -16.25 -67.11 6.33
N LYS A 339 -16.78 -66.88 5.12
CA LYS A 339 -16.21 -65.92 4.17
C LYS A 339 -16.36 -64.47 4.66
N ALA A 340 -17.53 -64.07 5.15
CA ALA A 340 -17.75 -62.73 5.68
C ALA A 340 -16.90 -62.44 6.94
N GLN A 341 -16.70 -63.43 7.82
CA GLN A 341 -15.77 -63.30 8.96
C GLN A 341 -14.31 -63.23 8.51
N ALA A 342 -13.90 -63.99 7.49
CA ALA A 342 -12.56 -63.89 6.94
C ALA A 342 -12.32 -62.53 6.25
N GLU A 343 -13.30 -62.02 5.53
CA GLU A 343 -13.24 -60.72 4.83
C GLU A 343 -13.24 -59.54 5.82
N LEU A 344 -13.97 -59.64 6.94
CA LEU A 344 -13.88 -58.71 8.08
C LEU A 344 -12.52 -58.79 8.79
N ALA A 345 -11.99 -59.99 9.04
CA ALA A 345 -10.69 -60.17 9.66
C ALA A 345 -9.53 -59.72 8.75
N GLU A 346 -9.65 -59.89 7.42
CA GLU A 346 -8.72 -59.32 6.45
C GLU A 346 -8.82 -57.79 6.39
N MET A 347 -10.02 -57.20 6.55
CA MET A 347 -10.16 -55.74 6.70
C MET A 347 -9.59 -55.21 8.01
N GLU A 348 -9.73 -55.91 9.13
CA GLU A 348 -9.06 -55.55 10.39
C GLU A 348 -7.53 -55.69 10.31
N GLN A 349 -7.02 -56.70 9.62
CA GLN A 349 -5.58 -56.90 9.42
C GLN A 349 -4.96 -55.99 8.34
N GLN A 350 -5.79 -55.39 7.48
CA GLN A 350 -5.38 -54.38 6.49
C GLN A 350 -5.57 -52.93 6.98
N LYS A 351 -6.19 -52.72 8.14
CA LYS A 351 -6.04 -51.45 8.85
C LYS A 351 -4.54 -51.31 9.21
N PRO A 352 -3.84 -50.26 8.75
CA PRO A 352 -2.49 -50.01 9.27
C PRO A 352 -2.61 -49.83 10.79
N PRO A 353 -1.62 -50.28 11.58
CA PRO A 353 -1.64 -49.97 13.00
C PRO A 353 -1.64 -48.45 13.13
N GLU A 354 -2.67 -47.91 13.78
CA GLU A 354 -2.62 -46.60 14.42
C GLU A 354 -1.66 -46.73 15.60
N THR A 355 -0.37 -46.87 15.30
CA THR A 355 0.65 -46.30 16.17
C THR A 355 0.38 -44.81 16.17
N GLU A 356 -0.32 -44.35 17.20
CA GLU A 356 -0.13 -43.02 17.74
C GLU A 356 1.37 -42.83 17.89
N ALA A 357 1.98 -42.18 16.89
CA ALA A 357 3.34 -41.71 17.00
C ALA A 357 3.28 -40.59 18.03
N ALA A 358 3.46 -40.95 19.30
CA ALA A 358 3.49 -40.01 20.43
C ALA A 358 4.30 -38.79 20.00
N GLU A 359 3.63 -37.65 19.81
CA GLU A 359 4.25 -36.50 19.16
C GLU A 359 5.50 -36.13 19.95
N VAL A 360 6.67 -36.24 19.32
CA VAL A 360 7.95 -36.00 19.99
C VAL A 360 7.96 -34.52 20.39
N LYS A 361 7.69 -34.28 21.68
CA LYS A 361 7.58 -32.94 22.26
C LYS A 361 8.87 -32.16 21.97
N LYS A 362 8.80 -31.20 21.04
CA LYS A 362 9.98 -30.46 20.56
C LYS A 362 10.43 -29.34 21.51
N HIS A 363 9.50 -28.84 22.33
CA HIS A 363 9.67 -27.68 23.20
C HIS A 363 8.74 -27.76 24.43
N CYS A 364 9.10 -27.11 25.54
CA CYS A 364 8.34 -27.09 26.78
C CYS A 364 7.26 -25.99 26.85
N ALA A 365 6.99 -25.29 25.75
CA ALA A 365 6.13 -24.09 25.70
C ALA A 365 4.76 -24.22 26.41
N ALA A 366 4.09 -25.36 26.34
CA ALA A 366 2.82 -25.58 27.04
C ALA A 366 2.98 -25.60 28.57
N ASP A 367 4.10 -26.11 29.07
CA ASP A 367 4.39 -26.27 30.50
C ASP A 367 4.58 -24.91 31.19
N MET A 368 4.90 -23.86 30.42
CA MET A 368 5.11 -22.49 30.90
C MET A 368 3.82 -21.78 31.33
N PHE A 369 2.63 -22.35 31.06
CA PHE A 369 1.33 -21.72 31.32
C PHE A 369 0.41 -22.48 32.28
N LEU A 370 0.89 -23.57 32.91
CA LEU A 370 0.09 -24.41 33.82
C LEU A 370 -0.57 -23.64 34.97
N GLU A 371 0.09 -22.61 35.52
CA GLU A 371 -0.43 -21.81 36.63
C GLU A 371 -1.09 -20.49 36.20
N TYR A 372 -0.72 -19.93 35.04
CA TYR A 372 -1.12 -18.58 34.64
C TYR A 372 -1.06 -18.40 33.13
N ASP A 373 -2.23 -18.47 32.49
CA ASP A 373 -2.42 -18.39 31.04
C ASP A 373 -1.97 -17.06 30.42
N TRP A 374 -1.51 -17.14 29.16
CA TRP A 374 -0.98 -16.01 28.41
C TRP A 374 -2.05 -14.98 28.02
N ILE A 375 -3.31 -15.38 27.81
CA ILE A 375 -4.41 -14.46 27.52
C ILE A 375 -4.71 -13.62 28.77
N ASP A 376 -4.71 -14.24 29.96
CA ASP A 376 -4.91 -13.52 31.22
C ASP A 376 -3.75 -12.58 31.55
N ARG A 377 -2.49 -13.01 31.32
CA ARG A 377 -1.31 -12.13 31.40
C ARG A 377 -1.46 -10.91 30.50
N LEU A 378 -1.83 -11.14 29.24
CA LEU A 378 -2.01 -10.08 28.26
C LEU A 378 -3.19 -9.15 28.64
N ARG A 379 -4.33 -9.70 29.04
CA ARG A 379 -5.51 -8.95 29.52
C ARG A 379 -5.17 -8.02 30.69
N LYS A 380 -4.35 -8.49 31.63
CA LYS A 380 -3.88 -7.74 32.82
C LYS A 380 -2.70 -6.79 32.52
N ARG A 381 -2.17 -6.80 31.29
CA ARG A 381 -0.99 -6.02 30.87
C ARG A 381 0.26 -6.32 31.71
N ASP A 382 0.45 -7.61 31.99
CA ASP A 382 1.60 -8.15 32.73
C ASP A 382 2.80 -8.32 31.79
N PHE A 383 3.42 -7.21 31.41
CA PHE A 383 4.53 -7.17 30.44
C PHE A 383 5.92 -7.12 31.09
N LYS A 384 6.05 -6.75 32.37
CA LYS A 384 7.35 -6.47 32.99
C LYS A 384 8.16 -7.75 33.23
N ASN A 385 9.49 -7.61 33.27
CA ASN A 385 10.44 -8.64 33.74
C ASN A 385 10.26 -10.01 33.05
N GLY A 386 10.18 -10.09 31.72
CA GLY A 386 9.92 -11.34 31.00
C GLY A 386 8.44 -11.60 30.64
N GLY A 387 7.52 -10.71 31.06
CA GLY A 387 6.08 -10.93 30.90
C GLY A 387 5.59 -10.87 29.45
N TRP A 388 6.13 -9.96 28.63
CA TRP A 388 5.77 -9.88 27.20
C TRP A 388 6.37 -11.05 26.39
N GLU A 389 7.56 -11.52 26.77
CA GLU A 389 8.22 -12.70 26.23
C GLU A 389 7.42 -13.97 26.54
N MET A 390 6.91 -14.11 27.77
CA MET A 390 5.96 -15.18 28.13
C MET A 390 4.68 -15.12 27.29
N ILE A 391 4.10 -13.93 27.11
CA ILE A 391 2.91 -13.76 26.26
C ILE A 391 3.20 -14.18 24.81
N LEU A 392 4.40 -13.90 24.27
CA LEU A 392 4.81 -14.36 22.95
C LEU A 392 4.91 -15.89 22.86
N VAL A 393 5.53 -16.56 23.84
CA VAL A 393 5.62 -18.03 23.84
C VAL A 393 4.22 -18.66 23.82
N GLY A 394 3.29 -18.16 24.64
CA GLY A 394 1.91 -18.66 24.67
C GLY A 394 1.15 -18.42 23.36
N LEU A 395 1.30 -17.23 22.78
CA LEU A 395 0.72 -16.89 21.49
C LEU A 395 1.30 -17.73 20.35
N LEU A 396 2.62 -17.93 20.28
CA LEU A 396 3.29 -18.74 19.26
C LEU A 396 2.90 -20.23 19.40
N ASN A 397 2.84 -20.75 20.62
CA ASN A 397 2.35 -22.11 20.89
C ASN A 397 0.87 -22.28 20.49
N ARG A 398 0.07 -21.21 20.62
CA ARG A 398 -1.31 -21.20 20.13
C ARG A 398 -1.41 -21.14 18.60
N LEU A 399 -0.44 -20.50 17.94
CA LEU A 399 -0.41 -20.33 16.48
C LEU A 399 0.22 -21.50 15.73
N SER A 400 1.09 -22.30 16.35
CA SER A 400 1.66 -23.52 15.75
C SER A 400 0.59 -24.53 15.33
N LEU A 401 -0.58 -24.51 15.98
CA LEU A 401 -1.78 -25.27 15.59
C LEU A 401 -2.36 -24.86 14.22
N LYS A 402 -1.96 -23.72 13.63
CA LYS A 402 -2.31 -23.35 12.25
C LYS A 402 -1.33 -24.03 11.28
N PRO A 403 -1.76 -24.88 10.33
CA PRO A 403 -0.84 -25.58 9.42
C PRO A 403 0.11 -24.67 8.62
N ARG A 404 -0.27 -23.42 8.35
CA ARG A 404 0.56 -22.42 7.65
C ARG A 404 1.63 -21.76 8.53
N LEU A 405 1.51 -21.84 9.85
CA LEU A 405 2.45 -21.26 10.81
C LEU A 405 3.17 -22.33 11.65
N LYS A 406 2.76 -23.61 11.58
CA LYS A 406 3.33 -24.72 12.38
C LYS A 406 4.85 -24.74 12.37
N GLU A 407 5.46 -24.83 11.18
CA GLU A 407 6.93 -24.93 11.03
C GLU A 407 7.65 -23.69 11.60
N ALA A 408 7.19 -22.48 11.25
CA ALA A 408 7.76 -21.23 11.72
C ALA A 408 7.65 -21.07 13.25
N CYS A 409 6.47 -21.33 13.82
CA CYS A 409 6.26 -21.24 15.26
C CYS A 409 7.05 -22.32 16.02
N GLU A 410 7.12 -23.56 15.51
CA GLU A 410 7.92 -24.61 16.14
C GLU A 410 9.43 -24.29 16.13
N GLU A 411 9.97 -23.77 15.01
CA GLU A 411 11.38 -23.34 14.92
C GLU A 411 11.73 -22.29 15.98
N ILE A 412 10.85 -21.29 16.16
CA ILE A 412 11.00 -20.25 17.19
C ILE A 412 10.87 -20.86 18.60
N LEU A 413 9.87 -21.69 18.85
CA LEU A 413 9.57 -22.25 20.17
C LEU A 413 10.62 -23.25 20.66
N VAL A 414 11.30 -23.97 19.77
CA VAL A 414 12.47 -24.81 20.10
C VAL A 414 13.57 -24.00 20.79
N HIS A 415 13.75 -22.72 20.42
CA HIS A 415 14.71 -21.83 21.08
C HIS A 415 14.08 -21.08 22.27
N MET A 416 12.85 -20.58 22.17
CA MET A 416 12.23 -19.78 23.23
C MET A 416 11.79 -20.58 24.46
N ALA A 417 11.48 -21.87 24.29
CA ALA A 417 11.03 -22.78 25.33
C ALA A 417 11.70 -24.16 25.19
N PRO A 418 13.03 -24.24 25.36
CA PRO A 418 13.79 -25.46 25.08
C PRO A 418 13.58 -26.50 26.20
N LEU A 419 13.73 -27.78 25.86
CA LEU A 419 13.42 -28.91 26.76
C LEU A 419 14.41 -29.07 27.93
N ASP A 420 15.58 -28.43 27.86
CA ASP A 420 16.67 -28.51 28.84
C ASP A 420 16.71 -27.33 29.83
N ALA A 421 15.76 -26.39 29.72
CA ALA A 421 15.61 -25.26 30.64
C ALA A 421 14.28 -25.30 31.40
N ASP A 422 14.27 -24.76 32.61
CA ASP A 422 13.04 -24.67 33.42
C ASP A 422 11.98 -23.81 32.72
N PRO A 423 10.69 -24.20 32.72
CA PRO A 423 9.61 -23.50 32.01
C PRO A 423 9.19 -22.20 32.74
N THR A 424 10.08 -21.20 32.79
CA THR A 424 9.91 -19.98 33.60
C THR A 424 9.94 -18.69 32.79
N GLN A 425 9.45 -17.61 33.40
CA GLN A 425 9.46 -16.27 32.84
C GLN A 425 10.87 -15.69 32.62
N GLU A 426 11.84 -16.06 33.46
CA GLU A 426 13.24 -15.65 33.25
C GLU A 426 13.87 -16.43 32.09
N THR A 427 13.51 -17.71 31.90
CA THR A 427 13.90 -18.50 30.73
C THR A 427 13.42 -17.83 29.43
N ALA A 428 12.14 -17.46 29.32
CA ALA A 428 11.62 -16.78 28.14
C ALA A 428 12.37 -15.46 27.82
N ARG A 429 12.69 -14.69 28.87
CA ARG A 429 13.46 -13.44 28.76
C ARG A 429 14.88 -13.65 28.23
N ILE A 430 15.62 -14.60 28.82
CA ILE A 430 16.99 -14.93 28.40
C ILE A 430 16.99 -15.52 26.98
N GLN A 431 16.07 -16.43 26.67
CA GLN A 431 16.03 -17.04 25.34
C GLN A 431 15.63 -16.05 24.23
N TYR A 432 14.84 -15.02 24.53
CA TYR A 432 14.61 -13.94 23.56
C TYR A 432 15.86 -13.08 23.35
N SER A 433 16.64 -12.79 24.41
CA SER A 433 17.85 -11.96 24.30
C SER A 433 18.98 -12.62 23.49
N THR A 434 19.00 -13.96 23.41
CA THR A 434 19.95 -14.73 22.58
C THR A 434 19.40 -15.18 21.21
N LEU A 435 18.10 -15.01 20.95
CA LEU A 435 17.44 -15.44 19.71
C LEU A 435 18.02 -14.80 18.43
N ASP A 436 18.22 -15.61 17.38
CA ASP A 436 18.65 -15.18 16.03
C ASP A 436 17.76 -14.03 15.51
N VAL A 437 18.40 -13.00 14.94
CA VAL A 437 17.73 -11.77 14.46
C VAL A 437 16.63 -12.04 13.43
N ASN A 438 16.77 -13.07 12.61
CA ASN A 438 15.82 -13.46 11.58
C ASN A 438 14.57 -14.09 12.20
N LEU A 439 14.74 -14.88 13.28
CA LEU A 439 13.62 -15.40 14.07
C LEU A 439 12.89 -14.27 14.81
N ARG A 440 13.60 -13.26 15.34
CA ARG A 440 12.96 -12.05 15.90
C ARG A 440 12.13 -11.29 14.87
N ILE A 441 12.66 -11.10 13.65
CA ILE A 441 11.93 -10.50 12.53
C ILE A 441 10.67 -11.32 12.20
N GLN A 442 10.79 -12.65 12.18
CA GLN A 442 9.67 -13.56 11.91
C GLN A 442 8.59 -13.51 13.00
N ILE A 443 8.97 -13.49 14.30
CA ILE A 443 8.04 -13.26 15.41
C ILE A 443 7.26 -11.96 15.17
N LEU A 444 7.99 -10.86 14.94
CA LEU A 444 7.39 -9.54 14.79
C LEU A 444 6.45 -9.47 13.58
N GLN A 445 6.82 -10.12 12.46
CA GLN A 445 5.94 -10.23 11.29
C GLN A 445 4.65 -11.01 11.61
N ILE A 446 4.77 -12.17 12.28
CA ILE A 446 3.61 -12.99 12.65
C ILE A 446 2.64 -12.17 13.51
N ILE A 447 3.12 -11.47 14.54
CA ILE A 447 2.24 -10.68 15.42
C ILE A 447 1.67 -9.44 14.72
N CYS A 448 2.44 -8.73 13.89
CA CYS A 448 1.95 -7.61 13.09
C CYS A 448 0.83 -8.04 12.14
N MET A 449 0.96 -9.19 11.46
CA MET A 449 -0.06 -9.68 10.54
C MET A 449 -1.39 -10.05 11.22
N LEU A 450 -1.39 -10.40 12.51
CA LEU A 450 -2.61 -10.62 13.28
C LEU A 450 -3.36 -9.30 13.58
N THR A 451 -2.65 -8.18 13.68
CA THR A 451 -3.27 -6.87 14.00
C THR A 451 -4.30 -6.42 12.96
N VAL A 452 -4.12 -6.83 11.70
CA VAL A 452 -5.03 -6.54 10.57
C VAL A 452 -6.42 -7.16 10.77
N GLU A 453 -6.54 -8.23 11.58
CA GLU A 453 -7.83 -8.81 11.95
C GLU A 453 -8.56 -8.00 13.03
N THR A 454 -7.86 -7.17 13.81
CA THR A 454 -8.41 -6.46 14.97
C THR A 454 -9.41 -5.37 14.58
N ARG A 455 -10.32 -5.04 15.48
CA ARG A 455 -11.25 -3.92 15.30
C ARG A 455 -10.52 -2.57 15.28
N ALA A 456 -9.44 -2.42 16.03
CA ALA A 456 -8.68 -1.18 16.11
C ALA A 456 -8.12 -0.75 14.75
N VAL A 457 -7.38 -1.63 14.07
CA VAL A 457 -6.81 -1.35 12.73
C VAL A 457 -7.90 -1.19 11.67
N LYS A 458 -8.99 -1.98 11.74
CA LYS A 458 -10.13 -1.87 10.82
C LYS A 458 -10.86 -0.53 10.92
N ASN A 459 -11.17 -0.09 12.15
CA ASN A 459 -11.83 1.18 12.39
C ASN A 459 -10.95 2.35 11.95
N TYR A 460 -9.64 2.27 12.18
CA TYR A 460 -8.67 3.28 11.73
C TYR A 460 -8.65 3.41 10.21
N MET A 461 -8.55 2.30 9.46
CA MET A 461 -8.63 2.33 7.99
C MET A 461 -9.95 2.93 7.47
N GLU A 462 -11.07 2.70 8.17
CA GLU A 462 -12.36 3.30 7.84
C GLU A 462 -12.37 4.81 8.12
N GLU A 463 -11.81 5.24 9.25
CA GLU A 463 -11.64 6.67 9.59
C GLU A 463 -10.77 7.40 8.56
N CYS A 464 -9.59 6.87 8.21
CA CYS A 464 -8.75 7.43 7.16
C CYS A 464 -9.47 7.50 5.81
N SER A 465 -10.24 6.45 5.43
CA SER A 465 -11.06 6.46 4.20
C SER A 465 -12.15 7.55 4.22
N ASN A 466 -12.71 7.87 5.39
CA ASN A 466 -13.65 8.96 5.58
C ASN A 466 -12.95 10.33 5.51
N GLN A 467 -11.81 10.51 6.19
CA GLN A 467 -10.97 11.72 6.10
C GLN A 467 -10.57 12.02 4.65
N MET A 468 -10.07 11.01 3.91
CA MET A 468 -9.80 11.14 2.47
C MET A 468 -11.01 11.61 1.65
N THR A 469 -12.23 11.29 2.08
CA THR A 469 -13.45 11.70 1.40
C THR A 469 -13.78 13.17 1.67
N GLU A 470 -13.50 13.68 2.87
CA GLU A 470 -13.62 15.10 3.21
C GLU A 470 -12.51 15.94 2.53
N PHE A 471 -11.24 15.54 2.62
CA PHE A 471 -10.12 16.24 1.94
C PHE A 471 -10.35 16.34 0.42
N ARG A 472 -10.94 15.32 -0.21
CA ARG A 472 -11.35 15.38 -1.63
C ARG A 472 -12.44 16.41 -1.91
N LYS A 473 -13.40 16.62 -1.00
CA LYS A 473 -14.44 17.67 -1.15
C LYS A 473 -13.81 19.05 -1.03
N GLU A 474 -13.04 19.27 0.03
CA GLU A 474 -12.36 20.53 0.31
C GLU A 474 -11.41 20.93 -0.83
N LYS A 475 -10.57 19.98 -1.30
CA LYS A 475 -9.70 20.18 -2.47
C LYS A 475 -10.50 20.58 -3.72
N ILE A 476 -11.67 19.98 -3.95
CA ILE A 476 -12.54 20.33 -5.09
C ILE A 476 -13.12 21.74 -4.92
N GLU A 477 -13.36 22.21 -3.70
CA GLU A 477 -13.84 23.56 -3.41
C GLU A 477 -12.73 24.60 -3.59
N LEU A 478 -11.53 24.35 -3.07
CA LEU A 478 -10.34 25.17 -3.32
C LEU A 478 -9.99 25.23 -4.82
N GLN A 479 -10.06 24.11 -5.55
CA GLN A 479 -9.86 24.10 -7.01
C GLN A 479 -10.90 24.95 -7.77
N ARG A 480 -12.15 25.04 -7.26
CA ARG A 480 -13.17 25.96 -7.82
C ARG A 480 -12.84 27.41 -7.47
N ALA A 481 -12.45 27.69 -6.23
CA ALA A 481 -12.05 29.03 -5.80
C ALA A 481 -10.86 29.55 -6.63
N ARG A 482 -9.80 28.75 -6.77
CA ARG A 482 -8.64 29.01 -7.65
C ARG A 482 -9.08 29.36 -9.07
N LYS A 483 -10.03 28.62 -9.65
CA LYS A 483 -10.53 28.88 -11.00
C LYS A 483 -11.28 30.22 -11.10
N VAL A 484 -12.03 30.62 -10.07
CA VAL A 484 -12.70 31.93 -10.03
C VAL A 484 -11.67 33.06 -10.00
N VAL A 485 -10.69 32.99 -9.09
CA VAL A 485 -9.62 34.00 -8.98
C VAL A 485 -8.77 34.10 -10.26
N LEU A 486 -8.48 32.99 -10.93
CA LEU A 486 -7.78 33.00 -12.22
C LEU A 486 -8.58 33.70 -13.34
N GLU A 487 -9.91 33.58 -13.37
CA GLU A 487 -10.74 34.33 -14.32
C GLU A 487 -10.81 35.83 -13.94
N GLU A 488 -10.78 36.17 -12.65
CA GLU A 488 -10.66 37.57 -12.21
C GLU A 488 -9.31 38.18 -12.61
N ILE A 489 -8.19 37.44 -12.46
CA ILE A 489 -6.86 37.85 -12.96
C ILE A 489 -6.88 38.06 -14.47
N ARG A 490 -7.55 37.19 -15.22
CA ARG A 490 -7.71 37.35 -16.67
C ARG A 490 -8.49 38.62 -17.03
N LEU A 491 -9.61 38.89 -16.36
CA LEU A 491 -10.39 40.12 -16.57
C LEU A 491 -9.58 41.38 -16.20
N LEU A 492 -8.77 41.33 -15.13
CA LEU A 492 -7.84 42.40 -14.78
C LEU A 492 -6.70 42.57 -15.81
N HIS A 493 -6.26 41.49 -16.46
CA HIS A 493 -5.33 41.55 -17.59
C HIS A 493 -5.96 42.23 -18.82
N GLU A 494 -7.22 41.93 -19.12
CA GLU A 494 -8.00 42.60 -20.17
C GLU A 494 -8.23 44.09 -19.84
N GLU A 495 -8.51 44.45 -18.57
CA GLU A 495 -8.59 45.84 -18.09
C GLU A 495 -7.23 46.54 -18.17
N ARG A 496 -6.12 45.88 -17.79
CA ARG A 496 -4.75 46.41 -17.90
C ARG A 496 -4.44 46.79 -19.35
N LYS A 497 -4.74 45.92 -20.31
CA LYS A 497 -4.49 46.14 -21.75
C LYS A 497 -5.30 47.32 -22.30
N GLN A 498 -6.50 47.58 -21.78
CA GLN A 498 -7.32 48.74 -22.17
C GLN A 498 -6.85 50.06 -21.54
N LEU A 499 -6.15 50.00 -20.41
CA LEU A 499 -5.61 51.15 -19.67
C LEU A 499 -4.12 51.41 -19.92
N GLU A 500 -3.48 50.59 -20.75
CA GLU A 500 -2.08 50.73 -21.12
C GLU A 500 -1.90 52.03 -21.93
N PRO A 501 -1.03 52.96 -21.51
CA PRO A 501 -0.88 54.23 -22.20
C PRO A 501 -0.23 53.98 -23.57
N GLU A 502 -0.84 54.51 -24.64
CA GLU A 502 -0.25 54.53 -25.98
C GLU A 502 1.18 55.06 -25.91
N GLN A 503 2.16 54.17 -26.11
CA GLN A 503 3.51 54.60 -26.42
C GLN A 503 3.45 55.36 -27.73
N ARG A 504 3.90 56.61 -27.71
CA ARG A 504 3.98 57.44 -28.93
C ARG A 504 4.88 56.73 -29.93
N ASP A 505 4.42 56.62 -31.16
CA ASP A 505 5.18 56.04 -32.25
C ASP A 505 6.57 56.67 -32.38
N THR A 506 7.62 55.90 -32.09
CA THR A 506 8.88 55.97 -32.80
C THR A 506 9.06 54.67 -33.56
N PRO A 507 9.05 54.69 -34.91
CA PRO A 507 9.01 53.47 -35.69
C PRO A 507 10.38 52.78 -35.70
N THR A 508 10.48 51.70 -34.93
CA THR A 508 11.49 50.66 -35.18
C THR A 508 10.81 49.31 -35.05
N GLN A 509 10.36 48.76 -36.18
CA GLN A 509 9.93 47.37 -36.27
C GLN A 509 11.18 46.47 -36.16
N GLN A 510 11.16 45.48 -35.26
CA GLN A 510 11.31 44.07 -35.61
C GLN A 510 11.26 43.14 -34.37
N ASP A 511 10.43 42.12 -34.49
CA ASP A 511 10.59 40.75 -33.99
C ASP A 511 10.76 40.51 -32.47
N GLU A 512 9.65 40.60 -31.72
CA GLU A 512 9.46 40.01 -30.38
C GLU A 512 8.10 39.25 -30.32
N GLU A 513 7.89 38.29 -31.25
CA GLU A 513 6.74 37.37 -31.24
C GLU A 513 7.17 35.89 -31.29
N MET A 514 8.17 35.53 -30.48
CA MET A 514 8.41 34.14 -30.02
C MET A 514 9.27 34.14 -28.75
N LEU A 515 8.66 34.14 -27.56
CA LEU A 515 9.30 33.71 -26.30
C LEU A 515 8.24 33.40 -25.22
N ASP A 516 7.22 32.62 -25.59
CA ASP A 516 6.21 32.09 -24.65
C ASP A 516 6.32 30.56 -24.54
N ALA A 517 7.55 30.10 -24.32
CA ALA A 517 7.91 28.74 -23.93
C ALA A 517 9.30 28.76 -23.28
N GLN A 518 9.43 28.08 -22.12
CA GLN A 518 10.64 28.00 -21.29
C GLN A 518 11.04 29.31 -20.58
N ILE A 519 10.82 29.37 -19.26
CA ILE A 519 11.88 29.35 -18.23
C ILE A 519 11.19 29.04 -16.89
N ASP A 520 11.61 27.93 -16.30
CA ASP A 520 11.49 27.62 -14.87
C ASP A 520 12.90 27.23 -14.41
N ALA A 521 13.16 27.32 -13.10
CA ALA A 521 14.43 27.10 -12.40
C ALA A 521 15.51 28.21 -12.47
N THR A 522 15.62 28.94 -11.34
CA THR A 522 16.86 29.20 -10.56
C THR A 522 18.13 29.73 -11.23
N ASP A 523 18.67 30.84 -10.69
CA ASP A 523 19.79 30.74 -9.72
C ASP A 523 19.87 31.97 -8.80
N ASP A 524 20.37 31.77 -7.59
CA ASP A 524 20.75 32.84 -6.66
C ASP A 524 22.21 33.26 -6.92
N THR A 525 22.53 34.54 -6.89
CA THR A 525 23.92 34.96 -6.66
C THR A 525 23.98 36.31 -5.95
N GLU A 526 24.49 36.29 -4.72
CA GLU A 526 24.83 37.50 -3.99
C GLU A 526 25.97 38.27 -4.68
N SER A 527 25.91 39.60 -4.66
CA SER A 527 27.13 40.41 -4.66
C SER A 527 26.91 41.68 -3.85
N ALA A 528 27.73 41.85 -2.80
CA ALA A 528 27.61 42.95 -1.85
C ALA A 528 28.05 44.30 -2.44
N ALA A 529 27.48 45.38 -1.89
CA ALA A 529 28.06 46.72 -1.92
C ALA A 529 27.91 47.38 -0.54
N THR A 530 29.01 47.45 0.20
CA THR A 530 29.16 48.08 1.51
C THR A 530 29.58 49.55 1.41
N ASP A 531 28.92 50.45 2.15
CA ASP A 531 29.48 51.57 2.95
C ASP A 531 28.29 52.34 3.58
N SER A 532 28.15 52.47 4.91
CA SER A 532 28.83 53.41 5.87
C SER A 532 28.59 54.90 5.54
N ASP A 533 28.48 55.91 6.42
CA ASP A 533 28.15 56.09 7.86
C ASP A 533 27.71 57.59 8.04
N GLU A 534 27.29 58.20 9.17
CA GLU A 534 27.19 57.90 10.61
C GLU A 534 26.01 58.75 11.19
N PRO A 535 25.44 58.50 12.39
CA PRO A 535 24.36 59.33 12.95
C PRO A 535 24.86 60.64 13.57
N THR A 536 24.43 61.80 13.05
CA THR A 536 24.78 63.10 13.66
C THR A 536 23.70 63.63 14.62
N GLY A 537 24.12 63.94 15.85
CA GLY A 537 23.30 64.47 16.95
C GLY A 537 22.78 65.92 16.78
N PRO A 538 22.16 66.48 17.83
CA PRO A 538 21.20 67.57 17.70
C PRO A 538 21.83 68.96 17.49
N SER A 539 21.87 69.45 16.24
CA SER A 539 22.22 70.84 15.97
C SER A 539 21.13 71.80 16.48
N LEU A 540 21.50 72.71 17.38
CA LEU A 540 20.68 73.85 17.82
C LEU A 540 20.55 74.92 16.71
N ARG A 541 19.86 74.59 15.61
CA ARG A 541 19.44 75.56 14.59
C ARG A 541 18.15 76.25 15.02
N GLY A 542 18.14 77.58 14.95
CA GLY A 542 17.05 78.43 15.46
C GLY A 542 15.69 78.16 14.84
N GLY A 543 14.62 78.61 15.50
CA GLY A 543 13.22 78.30 15.12
C GLY A 543 12.83 78.68 13.68
N VAL A 544 13.57 79.60 13.05
CA VAL A 544 13.39 80.01 11.64
C VAL A 544 13.84 78.90 10.67
N ASP A 545 14.96 78.22 10.94
CA ASP A 545 15.44 77.11 10.10
C ASP A 545 14.50 75.91 10.21
N ARG A 546 14.05 75.55 11.41
CA ARG A 546 13.08 74.45 11.59
C ARG A 546 11.72 74.73 10.97
N THR A 547 11.31 75.99 10.85
CA THR A 547 10.08 76.36 10.12
C THR A 547 10.30 76.39 8.61
N MET A 548 11.45 76.84 8.12
CA MET A 548 11.82 76.74 6.69
C MET A 548 12.00 75.28 6.24
N GLU A 549 12.61 74.41 7.04
CA GLU A 549 12.74 72.96 6.81
C GLU A 549 11.36 72.28 6.75
N ARG A 550 10.46 72.58 7.70
CA ARG A 550 9.08 72.07 7.68
C ARG A 550 8.28 72.62 6.51
N LYS A 551 8.47 73.89 6.14
CA LYS A 551 7.80 74.52 5.00
C LYS A 551 8.29 73.91 3.68
N ARG A 552 9.60 73.71 3.53
CA ARG A 552 10.22 73.04 2.37
C ARG A 552 9.83 71.56 2.27
N LYS A 553 9.68 70.84 3.41
CA LYS A 553 9.09 69.49 3.42
C LYS A 553 7.61 69.49 3.06
N GLN A 554 6.81 70.43 3.56
CA GLN A 554 5.39 70.56 3.18
C GLN A 554 5.20 71.02 1.74
N GLU A 555 6.10 71.85 1.20
CA GLU A 555 6.10 72.28 -0.20
C GLU A 555 6.56 71.14 -1.10
N ALA A 556 7.62 70.40 -0.76
CA ALA A 556 8.02 69.19 -1.49
C ALA A 556 6.95 68.08 -1.40
N GLU A 557 6.25 67.92 -0.27
CA GLU A 557 5.14 66.97 -0.14
C GLU A 557 3.91 67.43 -0.92
N LYS A 558 3.64 68.75 -0.99
CA LYS A 558 2.62 69.34 -1.86
C LYS A 558 2.98 69.19 -3.33
N GLU A 559 4.20 69.49 -3.76
CA GLU A 559 4.67 69.27 -5.13
C GLU A 559 4.63 67.79 -5.50
N ARG A 560 4.99 66.88 -4.59
CA ARG A 560 4.85 65.43 -4.83
C ARG A 560 3.38 65.01 -4.92
N LYS A 561 2.48 65.61 -4.13
CA LYS A 561 1.02 65.43 -4.24
C LYS A 561 0.43 66.07 -5.51
N GLU A 562 0.98 67.18 -5.98
CA GLU A 562 0.56 67.89 -7.19
C GLU A 562 1.08 67.22 -8.48
N GLN A 563 2.31 66.72 -8.49
CA GLN A 563 2.83 65.86 -9.54
C GLN A 563 2.04 64.53 -9.58
N ALA A 564 1.72 63.96 -8.41
CA ALA A 564 0.83 62.82 -8.31
C ALA A 564 -0.63 63.13 -8.73
N THR A 565 -1.11 64.38 -8.73
CA THR A 565 -2.43 64.73 -9.32
C THR A 565 -2.36 65.16 -10.79
N LYS A 566 -1.17 65.49 -11.30
CA LYS A 566 -0.91 65.76 -12.73
C LYS A 566 -0.61 64.52 -13.59
N GLN A 567 -0.44 63.33 -12.99
CA GLN A 567 -0.46 62.08 -13.77
C GLN A 567 -1.79 61.94 -14.52
N PRO A 568 -1.79 61.48 -15.79
CA PRO A 568 -3.02 61.29 -16.56
C PRO A 568 -3.95 60.31 -15.82
N LYS A 569 -5.28 60.53 -15.90
CA LYS A 569 -6.27 59.77 -15.11
C LYS A 569 -6.13 58.24 -15.27
N GLY A 570 -5.75 57.77 -16.46
CA GLY A 570 -5.43 56.37 -16.73
C GLY A 570 -4.30 55.80 -15.88
N SER A 571 -3.24 56.56 -15.59
CA SER A 571 -2.08 56.08 -14.81
C SER A 571 -2.44 55.63 -13.40
N LYS A 572 -3.40 56.32 -12.74
CA LYS A 572 -3.91 55.91 -11.42
C LYS A 572 -4.85 54.72 -11.46
N GLN A 573 -5.60 54.54 -12.54
CA GLN A 573 -6.44 53.36 -12.72
C GLN A 573 -5.56 52.14 -13.04
N TYR A 574 -4.59 52.30 -13.96
CA TYR A 574 -3.56 51.32 -14.29
C TYR A 574 -2.78 50.83 -13.05
N GLN A 575 -2.27 51.75 -12.21
CA GLN A 575 -1.62 51.39 -10.93
C GLN A 575 -2.54 50.61 -9.97
N ARG A 576 -3.86 50.89 -9.95
CA ARG A 576 -4.82 50.14 -9.13
C ARG A 576 -5.09 48.75 -9.69
N VAL A 577 -5.18 48.60 -11.01
CA VAL A 577 -5.32 47.30 -11.68
C VAL A 577 -4.09 46.45 -11.42
N LEU A 578 -2.87 46.99 -11.58
CA LEU A 578 -1.63 46.29 -11.23
C LEU A 578 -1.62 45.82 -9.78
N LYS A 579 -2.00 46.68 -8.82
CA LYS A 579 -2.08 46.25 -7.41
C LYS A 579 -3.10 45.13 -7.21
N LYS A 580 -4.31 45.25 -7.78
CA LYS A 580 -5.32 44.18 -7.70
C LYS A 580 -4.81 42.86 -8.29
N MET A 581 -4.12 42.90 -9.43
CA MET A 581 -3.54 41.70 -10.04
C MET A 581 -2.54 41.02 -9.09
N GLU A 582 -1.74 41.80 -8.36
CA GLU A 582 -0.80 41.28 -7.36
C GLU A 582 -1.54 40.72 -6.14
N ASP A 583 -2.54 41.44 -5.63
CA ASP A 583 -3.41 40.99 -4.54
C ASP A 583 -4.13 39.66 -4.91
N GLU A 584 -4.62 39.51 -6.15
CA GLU A 584 -5.24 38.26 -6.64
C GLU A 584 -4.23 37.13 -6.89
N LYS A 585 -3.03 37.43 -7.41
CA LYS A 585 -1.95 36.43 -7.55
C LYS A 585 -1.55 35.85 -6.18
N SER A 586 -1.43 36.70 -5.17
CA SER A 586 -1.16 36.28 -3.80
C SER A 586 -2.26 35.35 -3.25
N LYS A 587 -3.53 35.61 -3.55
CA LYS A 587 -4.63 34.67 -3.23
C LYS A 587 -4.52 33.34 -3.97
N VAL A 588 -4.13 33.34 -5.26
CA VAL A 588 -3.89 32.09 -6.00
C VAL A 588 -2.79 31.27 -5.33
N ALA A 589 -1.68 31.91 -4.94
CA ALA A 589 -0.58 31.24 -4.23
C ALA A 589 -1.02 30.65 -2.87
N SER A 590 -1.86 31.37 -2.09
CA SER A 590 -2.45 30.83 -0.85
C SER A 590 -3.30 29.58 -1.12
N ILE A 591 -4.21 29.65 -2.10
CA ILE A 591 -5.08 28.53 -2.45
C ILE A 591 -4.27 27.34 -3.01
N GLU A 592 -3.19 27.58 -3.75
CA GLU A 592 -2.28 26.54 -4.22
C GLU A 592 -1.50 25.88 -3.08
N SER A 593 -1.08 26.64 -2.08
CA SER A 593 -0.48 26.12 -0.84
C SER A 593 -1.47 25.24 -0.05
N GLU A 594 -2.70 25.70 0.15
CA GLU A 594 -3.76 24.93 0.81
C GLU A 594 -4.11 23.64 0.03
N ILE A 595 -4.14 23.68 -1.31
CA ILE A 595 -4.31 22.50 -2.14
C ILE A 595 -3.13 21.51 -1.99
N ALA A 596 -1.90 22.01 -1.85
CA ALA A 596 -0.72 21.17 -1.65
C ALA A 596 -0.73 20.46 -0.28
N VAL A 597 -1.20 21.14 0.77
CA VAL A 597 -1.43 20.53 2.09
C VAL A 597 -2.45 19.39 1.97
N LEU A 598 -3.62 19.64 1.40
CA LEU A 598 -4.65 18.60 1.22
C LEU A 598 -4.20 17.43 0.31
N ASP A 599 -3.28 17.66 -0.63
CA ASP A 599 -2.68 16.59 -1.43
C ASP A 599 -1.70 15.73 -0.63
N ASN A 600 -1.03 16.31 0.38
CA ASN A 600 -0.23 15.55 1.34
C ASN A 600 -1.13 14.81 2.35
N ASP A 601 -2.17 15.44 2.87
CA ASP A 601 -3.12 14.79 3.80
C ASP A 601 -3.82 13.60 3.12
N LEU A 602 -4.15 13.73 1.82
CA LEU A 602 -4.66 12.63 0.98
C LEU A 602 -3.65 11.50 0.72
N ARG A 603 -2.35 11.78 0.81
CA ARG A 603 -1.27 10.80 0.68
C ARG A 603 -1.06 10.04 1.99
N GLU A 604 -1.14 10.74 3.12
CA GLU A 604 -0.98 10.18 4.46
C GLU A 604 -2.19 9.34 4.86
N ALA A 605 -3.41 9.79 4.61
CA ALA A 605 -4.63 9.01 4.86
C ALA A 605 -4.82 7.79 3.92
N ASP A 606 -3.95 7.56 2.93
CA ASP A 606 -3.98 6.36 2.08
C ASP A 606 -3.25 5.17 2.74
N CYS A 607 -3.64 4.81 3.96
CA CYS A 607 -3.04 3.72 4.74
C CYS A 607 -3.37 2.25 4.34
N PRO A 608 -4.47 1.89 3.62
CA PRO A 608 -4.85 0.48 3.45
C PRO A 608 -3.88 -0.42 2.66
N ARG A 609 -2.94 0.16 1.90
CA ARG A 609 -1.91 -0.59 1.15
C ARG A 609 -0.74 0.30 0.72
N THR A 610 0.49 -0.14 1.00
CA THR A 610 1.73 0.46 0.47
C THR A 610 1.74 0.48 -1.06
N ARG A 611 2.02 1.63 -1.67
CA ARG A 611 2.06 1.78 -3.14
C ARG A 611 3.44 1.47 -3.70
N VAL A 612 3.47 0.51 -4.64
CA VAL A 612 4.61 0.30 -5.53
C VAL A 612 4.70 1.48 -6.51
N LEU A 613 5.90 2.05 -6.72
CA LEU A 613 6.12 3.11 -7.71
C LEU A 613 5.97 2.59 -9.14
N GLY A 614 6.35 1.34 -9.39
CA GLY A 614 6.21 0.70 -10.69
C GLY A 614 7.02 -0.59 -10.80
N LYS A 615 7.13 -1.09 -12.03
CA LYS A 615 7.95 -2.23 -12.41
C LYS A 615 8.82 -1.87 -13.61
N ASP A 616 9.98 -2.50 -13.72
CA ASP A 616 10.83 -2.38 -14.90
C ASP A 616 10.52 -3.47 -15.96
N ARG A 617 11.33 -3.52 -17.03
CA ARG A 617 11.24 -4.51 -18.11
C ARG A 617 11.39 -5.95 -17.61
N PHE A 618 12.12 -6.17 -16.52
CA PHE A 618 12.39 -7.47 -15.88
C PHE A 618 11.51 -7.74 -14.65
N TRP A 619 10.40 -6.99 -14.50
CA TRP A 619 9.41 -7.14 -13.44
C TRP A 619 9.90 -6.89 -12.01
N ASN A 620 11.10 -6.34 -11.82
CA ASN A 620 11.54 -5.87 -10.51
C ASN A 620 10.63 -4.74 -10.04
N ARG A 621 10.29 -4.71 -8.75
CA ARG A 621 9.30 -3.79 -8.15
C ARG A 621 10.00 -2.73 -7.33
N TYR A 622 9.64 -1.47 -7.57
CA TYR A 622 10.28 -0.31 -6.94
C TYR A 622 9.39 0.25 -5.83
N TYR A 623 9.92 0.33 -4.62
CA TYR A 623 9.23 0.75 -3.41
C TYR A 623 9.93 1.96 -2.78
N TRP A 624 9.17 2.99 -2.51
CA TRP A 624 9.52 4.06 -1.59
C TRP A 624 8.39 4.09 -0.57
N PHE A 625 8.66 3.72 0.68
CA PHE A 625 7.61 3.37 1.64
C PHE A 625 6.85 4.62 2.11
N GLU A 626 7.55 5.74 2.21
CA GLU A 626 7.00 7.06 2.50
C GLU A 626 6.12 7.61 1.36
N ARG A 627 5.86 6.83 0.30
CA ARG A 627 4.96 7.21 -0.80
C ARG A 627 3.51 7.45 -0.33
N ASN A 628 3.04 6.74 0.69
CA ASN A 628 1.69 6.86 1.23
C ASN A 628 1.56 6.24 2.62
N GLY A 629 0.51 6.60 3.36
CA GLY A 629 0.18 5.99 4.67
C GLY A 629 0.94 6.57 5.87
N MET A 630 1.94 7.43 5.66
CA MET A 630 2.75 8.02 6.74
C MET A 630 3.42 9.34 6.31
N PRO A 631 3.76 10.25 7.24
CA PRO A 631 4.60 11.42 6.94
C PRO A 631 5.98 11.03 6.41
N TYR A 632 6.60 11.90 5.58
CA TYR A 632 7.91 11.61 4.99
C TYR A 632 9.07 11.54 6.01
N GLU A 633 8.95 12.28 7.11
CA GLU A 633 10.01 12.46 8.12
C GLU A 633 9.70 11.71 9.43
N GLY A 634 8.60 10.96 9.47
CA GLY A 634 7.97 10.52 10.72
C GLY A 634 7.07 11.61 11.34
N LEU A 635 6.57 11.36 12.54
CA LEU A 635 5.70 12.31 13.25
C LEU A 635 6.50 13.56 13.66
N PRO A 636 6.00 14.79 13.46
CA PRO A 636 6.74 16.01 13.81
C PRO A 636 7.07 16.16 15.30
N ASP A 637 6.24 15.62 16.18
CA ASP A 637 6.42 15.61 17.65
C ASP A 637 7.35 14.46 18.14
N SER A 638 7.95 13.69 17.22
CA SER A 638 8.66 12.45 17.52
C SER A 638 10.02 12.64 18.19
N SER A 639 10.42 11.66 19.01
CA SER A 639 11.79 11.51 19.50
C SER A 639 12.82 11.32 18.38
N THR A 640 12.40 10.90 17.17
CA THR A 640 13.25 10.86 15.96
C THR A 640 13.01 12.01 14.98
N ALA A 641 12.21 13.03 15.31
CA ALA A 641 11.93 14.14 14.38
C ALA A 641 13.21 14.88 13.93
N SER A 642 14.24 14.93 14.79
CA SER A 642 15.56 15.49 14.45
C SER A 642 16.33 14.72 13.37
N ALA A 643 15.89 13.52 12.99
CA ALA A 643 16.47 12.78 11.88
C ALA A 643 16.08 13.39 10.52
N ASN A 644 14.88 13.98 10.40
CA ASN A 644 14.32 14.52 9.15
C ASN A 644 14.19 13.49 8.01
N TYR A 645 14.06 12.19 8.30
CA TYR A 645 13.72 11.12 7.35
C TYR A 645 13.10 9.91 8.08
N ALA A 646 12.34 9.08 7.37
CA ALA A 646 11.81 7.83 7.90
C ALA A 646 12.60 6.58 7.41
N ASN A 647 12.57 6.26 6.12
CA ASN A 647 13.34 5.14 5.53
C ASN A 647 14.53 5.66 4.72
N GLY A 648 14.32 6.69 3.89
CA GLY A 648 15.38 7.37 3.14
C GLY A 648 16.04 6.52 2.04
N ARG A 649 15.38 5.46 1.56
CA ARG A 649 15.89 4.53 0.53
C ARG A 649 14.83 4.22 -0.52
N LEU A 650 15.28 3.97 -1.75
CA LEU A 650 14.47 3.42 -2.85
C LEU A 650 14.77 1.92 -2.96
N TRP A 651 13.83 1.08 -2.52
CA TRP A 651 13.96 -0.37 -2.49
C TRP A 651 13.54 -1.02 -3.81
N VAL A 652 14.21 -2.12 -4.16
CA VAL A 652 13.98 -2.90 -5.38
C VAL A 652 13.83 -4.38 -5.00
N GLN A 653 12.62 -4.90 -5.16
CA GLN A 653 12.29 -6.32 -4.98
C GLN A 653 12.38 -7.04 -6.33
N GLY A 654 12.89 -8.27 -6.36
CA GLY A 654 12.84 -9.12 -7.56
C GLY A 654 11.43 -9.54 -7.98
N PRO A 655 11.29 -10.17 -9.17
CA PRO A 655 10.01 -10.63 -9.70
C PRO A 655 9.41 -11.76 -8.85
N ASP A 656 8.08 -11.88 -8.82
CA ASP A 656 7.47 -13.08 -8.24
C ASP A 656 7.65 -14.31 -9.14
N GLU A 657 7.40 -15.49 -8.59
CA GLU A 657 7.64 -16.76 -9.28
C GLU A 657 6.89 -16.89 -10.60
N MET A 658 5.63 -16.43 -10.64
CA MET A 658 4.80 -16.47 -11.84
C MET A 658 5.26 -15.43 -12.89
N GLU A 659 5.74 -14.27 -12.45
CA GLU A 659 6.36 -13.27 -13.31
C GLU A 659 7.70 -13.75 -13.88
N ARG A 660 8.50 -14.45 -13.07
CA ARG A 660 9.79 -15.04 -13.47
C ARG A 660 9.58 -16.13 -14.53
N GLU A 661 8.76 -17.14 -14.26
CA GLU A 661 8.45 -18.22 -15.20
C GLU A 661 7.72 -17.71 -16.47
N GLY A 662 6.83 -16.72 -16.30
CA GLY A 662 6.02 -16.18 -17.38
C GLY A 662 6.77 -15.26 -18.35
N PHE A 663 7.83 -14.57 -17.92
CA PHE A 663 8.49 -13.52 -18.72
C PHE A 663 10.01 -13.59 -18.80
N ILE A 664 10.71 -14.27 -17.88
CA ILE A 664 12.18 -14.33 -17.83
C ILE A 664 12.66 -15.74 -18.19
N ASP A 665 12.22 -16.72 -17.41
CA ASP A 665 12.57 -18.14 -17.53
C ASP A 665 11.56 -18.88 -18.41
N VAL A 666 11.23 -18.25 -19.53
CA VAL A 666 10.19 -18.71 -20.47
C VAL A 666 10.55 -20.05 -21.12
N PRO A 667 9.55 -20.87 -21.52
CA PRO A 667 9.78 -22.13 -22.21
C PRO A 667 10.70 -21.99 -23.43
N GLU A 668 11.54 -23.01 -23.67
CA GLU A 668 12.63 -22.98 -24.65
C GLU A 668 12.18 -22.53 -26.06
N GLN A 669 10.97 -22.86 -26.51
CA GLN A 669 10.43 -22.37 -27.78
C GLN A 669 10.34 -20.83 -27.81
N VAL A 670 9.76 -20.22 -26.77
CA VAL A 670 9.60 -18.75 -26.66
C VAL A 670 10.97 -18.09 -26.49
N SER A 671 11.87 -18.72 -25.71
CA SER A 671 13.26 -18.30 -25.56
C SER A 671 14.01 -18.27 -26.91
N GLN A 672 13.79 -19.28 -27.76
CA GLN A 672 14.34 -19.35 -29.11
C GLN A 672 13.74 -18.32 -30.06
N GLU A 673 12.41 -18.10 -30.04
CA GLU A 673 11.76 -17.05 -30.82
C GLU A 673 12.30 -15.65 -30.46
N TYR A 674 12.44 -15.37 -29.15
CA TYR A 674 13.06 -14.14 -28.65
C TYR A 674 14.52 -14.00 -29.10
N LYS A 675 15.31 -15.08 -29.00
CA LYS A 675 16.71 -15.12 -29.43
C LYS A 675 16.90 -14.97 -30.95
N GLN A 676 15.98 -15.48 -31.76
CA GLN A 676 15.98 -15.24 -33.21
C GLN A 676 15.71 -13.76 -33.55
N ARG A 677 14.84 -13.10 -32.77
CA ARG A 677 14.47 -11.69 -32.98
C ARG A 677 15.50 -10.69 -32.46
N PHE A 678 16.18 -11.00 -31.34
CA PHE A 678 17.04 -10.05 -30.61
C PHE A 678 18.48 -10.54 -30.34
N GLY A 679 18.87 -11.73 -30.79
CA GLY A 679 20.23 -12.26 -30.65
C GLY A 679 20.62 -12.77 -29.25
N THR A 680 19.80 -12.51 -28.23
CA THR A 680 20.00 -12.94 -26.83
C THR A 680 18.71 -13.52 -26.25
N THR A 681 18.76 -14.21 -25.10
CA THR A 681 17.57 -14.67 -24.35
C THR A 681 17.19 -13.64 -23.27
N VAL A 682 15.95 -13.65 -22.77
CA VAL A 682 15.52 -12.68 -21.73
C VAL A 682 16.38 -12.78 -20.47
N ALA A 683 16.63 -13.98 -19.94
CA ALA A 683 17.50 -14.17 -18.77
C ALA A 683 18.92 -13.60 -18.98
N LYS A 684 19.54 -13.81 -20.15
CA LYS A 684 20.86 -13.23 -20.48
C LYS A 684 20.80 -11.71 -20.65
N ARG A 685 19.69 -11.18 -21.17
CA ARG A 685 19.45 -9.73 -21.26
C ARG A 685 19.34 -9.11 -19.86
N LYS A 686 18.59 -9.74 -18.94
CA LYS A 686 18.49 -9.33 -17.53
C LYS A 686 19.87 -9.27 -16.89
N GLN A 687 20.66 -10.35 -16.98
CA GLN A 687 22.02 -10.40 -16.42
C GLN A 687 22.95 -9.31 -17.00
N ALA A 688 22.87 -9.02 -18.30
CA ALA A 688 23.70 -8.00 -18.94
C ALA A 688 23.25 -6.57 -18.62
N GLU A 689 21.94 -6.30 -18.59
CA GLU A 689 21.39 -4.96 -18.36
C GLU A 689 21.31 -4.59 -16.86
N GLU A 690 21.25 -5.56 -15.94
CA GLU A 690 21.25 -5.32 -14.48
C GLU A 690 22.63 -5.33 -13.83
N GLY A 691 23.66 -5.84 -14.52
CA GLY A 691 25.01 -5.96 -13.99
C GLY A 691 25.16 -7.04 -12.91
N SER A 692 26.13 -6.86 -12.01
CA SER A 692 26.48 -7.85 -10.98
C SER A 692 25.53 -7.88 -9.78
N SER A 693 24.72 -6.83 -9.56
CA SER A 693 23.78 -6.71 -8.44
C SER A 693 22.32 -6.65 -8.92
N GLY A 694 21.95 -7.62 -9.76
CA GLY A 694 20.56 -7.95 -10.09
C GLY A 694 19.82 -8.65 -8.94
N VAL A 695 18.49 -8.71 -9.03
CA VAL A 695 17.62 -9.48 -8.11
C VAL A 695 16.78 -10.47 -8.91
N SER A 696 16.71 -11.72 -8.44
CA SER A 696 16.20 -12.87 -9.20
C SER A 696 14.83 -13.38 -8.73
N SER A 697 14.42 -13.05 -7.51
CA SER A 697 13.19 -13.54 -6.88
C SER A 697 12.56 -12.50 -5.96
N ALA A 698 11.27 -12.65 -5.64
CA ALA A 698 10.55 -11.77 -4.72
C ALA A 698 11.06 -11.82 -3.25
N GLN A 699 11.95 -12.78 -2.93
CA GLN A 699 12.64 -12.85 -1.64
C GLN A 699 13.95 -12.04 -1.62
N GLU A 700 14.40 -11.55 -2.77
CA GLU A 700 15.61 -10.72 -2.90
C GLU A 700 15.27 -9.23 -3.00
N TRP A 701 15.95 -8.45 -2.17
CA TRP A 701 15.72 -7.01 -1.98
C TRP A 701 17.05 -6.28 -1.96
N GLY A 702 17.26 -5.39 -2.93
CA GLY A 702 18.33 -4.38 -2.89
C GLY A 702 17.77 -2.97 -2.77
N TYR A 703 18.64 -1.97 -2.67
CA TYR A 703 18.22 -0.57 -2.61
C TYR A 703 19.20 0.40 -3.27
N TYR A 704 18.69 1.61 -3.53
CA TYR A 704 19.44 2.82 -3.76
C TYR A 704 19.25 3.79 -2.58
N ASP A 705 20.30 4.54 -2.25
CA ASP A 705 20.35 5.51 -1.14
C ASP A 705 21.11 6.80 -1.51
N THR A 706 21.38 7.03 -2.80
CA THR A 706 22.03 8.24 -3.32
C THR A 706 21.18 8.92 -4.40
N PRO A 707 21.13 10.27 -4.47
CA PRO A 707 20.45 10.99 -5.55
C PRO A 707 21.03 10.68 -6.94
N GLU A 708 22.34 10.41 -7.03
CA GLU A 708 23.02 10.12 -8.29
C GLU A 708 22.62 8.77 -8.87
N ASP A 709 22.46 7.73 -8.03
CA ASP A 709 22.01 6.42 -8.51
C ASP A 709 20.52 6.43 -8.87
N LEU A 710 19.71 7.27 -8.21
CA LEU A 710 18.32 7.56 -8.61
C LEU A 710 18.26 8.19 -10.02
N ASP A 711 19.12 9.16 -10.34
CA ASP A 711 19.16 9.78 -11.67
C ASP A 711 19.61 8.81 -12.76
N LYS A 712 20.72 8.08 -12.53
CA LYS A 712 21.18 7.05 -13.46
C LYS A 712 20.14 5.94 -13.67
N LEU A 713 19.34 5.60 -12.65
CA LEU A 713 18.22 4.67 -12.78
C LEU A 713 17.14 5.23 -13.71
N MET A 714 16.78 6.50 -13.55
CA MET A 714 15.79 7.16 -14.42
C MET A 714 16.27 7.23 -15.89
N GLU A 715 17.57 7.45 -16.12
CA GLU A 715 18.19 7.41 -17.46
C GLU A 715 18.23 6.01 -18.08
N TRP A 716 18.44 4.97 -17.27
CA TRP A 716 18.49 3.57 -17.72
C TRP A 716 17.14 3.06 -18.25
N LEU A 717 16.03 3.52 -17.66
CA LEU A 717 14.66 3.17 -18.07
C LEU A 717 14.37 3.59 -19.53
N ASP A 718 13.56 2.79 -20.22
CA ASP A 718 13.14 3.03 -21.59
C ASP A 718 11.67 3.44 -21.62
N THR A 719 11.42 4.74 -21.78
CA THR A 719 10.07 5.33 -21.83
C THR A 719 9.25 4.90 -23.06
N ARG A 720 9.82 4.10 -23.96
CA ARG A 720 9.10 3.38 -25.03
C ARG A 720 8.34 2.14 -24.51
N GLY A 721 8.65 1.66 -23.31
CA GLY A 721 8.03 0.50 -22.66
C GLY A 721 6.78 0.86 -21.85
N VAL A 722 5.81 -0.04 -21.76
CA VAL A 722 4.53 0.19 -21.04
C VAL A 722 4.70 0.21 -19.52
N ARG A 723 5.59 -0.61 -18.95
CA ARG A 723 5.87 -0.64 -17.51
C ARG A 723 6.83 0.50 -17.14
N GLU A 724 7.90 0.66 -17.89
CA GLU A 724 8.96 1.63 -17.60
C GLU A 724 8.51 3.08 -17.81
N LEU A 725 7.64 3.37 -18.79
CA LEU A 725 7.02 4.69 -18.90
C LEU A 725 6.17 5.06 -17.68
N LYS A 726 5.58 4.08 -16.98
CA LYS A 726 4.84 4.33 -15.73
C LYS A 726 5.81 4.57 -14.59
N LEU A 727 6.78 3.67 -14.39
CA LEU A 727 7.80 3.79 -13.36
C LEU A 727 8.56 5.12 -13.47
N HIS A 728 9.04 5.49 -14.66
CA HIS A 728 9.74 6.75 -14.89
C HIS A 728 8.85 7.99 -14.59
N LYS A 729 7.54 7.94 -14.86
CA LYS A 729 6.63 9.05 -14.50
C LYS A 729 6.46 9.18 -12.99
N GLU A 730 6.33 8.07 -12.29
CA GLU A 730 6.20 8.03 -10.83
C GLU A 730 7.51 8.44 -10.14
N LEU A 731 8.67 7.96 -10.61
CA LEU A 731 9.98 8.41 -10.14
C LEU A 731 10.19 9.91 -10.40
N LYS A 732 9.86 10.41 -11.60
CA LYS A 732 9.97 11.85 -11.90
C LYS A 732 9.06 12.71 -11.01
N LEU A 733 7.88 12.22 -10.65
CA LEU A 733 6.96 12.92 -9.75
C LEU A 733 7.50 12.97 -8.30
N GLN A 734 8.17 11.92 -7.85
CA GLN A 734 8.67 11.81 -6.46
C GLN A 734 10.14 12.18 -6.28
N ARG A 735 10.90 12.41 -7.37
CA ARG A 735 12.35 12.62 -7.37
C ARG A 735 12.82 13.54 -6.24
N ASN A 736 12.29 14.76 -6.18
CA ASN A 736 12.76 15.78 -5.24
C ASN A 736 12.56 15.35 -3.78
N HIS A 737 11.49 14.61 -3.48
CA HIS A 737 11.27 14.05 -2.14
C HIS A 737 12.25 12.92 -1.86
N ILE A 738 12.39 11.96 -2.78
CA ILE A 738 13.31 10.82 -2.62
C ILE A 738 14.75 11.29 -2.41
N ALA A 739 15.23 12.24 -3.24
CA ALA A 739 16.56 12.81 -3.13
C ALA A 739 16.79 13.53 -1.78
N LYS A 740 15.87 14.43 -1.38
CA LYS A 740 15.92 15.11 -0.08
C LYS A 740 16.08 14.12 1.08
N TYR A 741 15.33 13.01 1.07
CA TYR A 741 15.37 12.05 2.19
C TYR A 741 16.56 11.08 2.13
N MET A 742 17.15 10.86 0.96
CA MET A 742 18.47 10.21 0.83
C MET A 742 19.59 11.11 1.41
N GLU A 743 19.54 12.41 1.13
CA GLU A 743 20.48 13.42 1.65
C GLU A 743 20.36 13.57 3.18
N ASN A 744 19.14 13.75 3.70
CA ASN A 744 18.87 13.85 5.14
C ASN A 744 19.36 12.59 5.89
N ARG A 745 19.07 11.40 5.35
CA ARG A 745 19.56 10.13 5.90
C ARG A 745 21.09 10.06 5.91
N THR A 746 21.73 10.49 4.83
CA THR A 746 23.20 10.52 4.71
C THR A 746 23.81 11.48 5.75
N ALA A 747 23.25 12.67 5.92
CA ALA A 747 23.68 13.64 6.92
C ALA A 747 23.54 13.11 8.36
N TYR A 748 22.38 12.53 8.71
CA TYR A 748 22.13 11.94 10.02
C TYR A 748 23.10 10.80 10.35
N LEU A 749 23.37 9.91 9.38
CA LEU A 749 24.32 8.82 9.57
C LEU A 749 25.77 9.30 9.61
N ALA A 750 26.12 10.38 8.91
CA ALA A 750 27.44 11.00 9.01
C ALA A 750 27.65 11.62 10.41
N GLU A 751 26.65 12.33 10.96
CA GLU A 751 26.71 12.86 12.34
C GLU A 751 26.81 11.73 13.37
N LYS A 752 25.98 10.69 13.24
CA LYS A 752 25.96 9.50 14.12
C LYS A 752 27.30 8.74 14.12
N ASN A 753 27.94 8.63 12.97
CA ASN A 753 29.21 7.93 12.79
C ASN A 753 30.46 8.81 12.98
N ALA A 754 30.29 10.12 13.17
CA ALA A 754 31.41 11.02 13.42
C ALA A 754 32.24 10.51 14.62
N PRO A 755 33.59 10.53 14.53
CA PRO A 755 34.40 10.37 15.72
C PRO A 755 34.03 11.51 16.67
N ALA A 756 33.69 11.17 17.92
CA ALA A 756 33.40 12.19 18.91
C ALA A 756 34.66 13.04 19.06
N GLU A 757 34.59 14.32 18.65
CA GLU A 757 35.68 15.25 18.85
C GLU A 757 36.00 15.26 20.35
N GLU A 758 37.27 15.04 20.69
CA GLU A 758 37.76 15.29 22.04
C GLU A 758 37.68 16.80 22.27
N SER A 759 36.53 17.27 22.74
CA SER A 759 36.34 18.65 23.19
C SER A 759 37.41 18.92 24.25
N SER A 760 38.41 19.73 23.89
CA SER A 760 39.75 19.74 24.50
C SER A 760 39.82 20.38 25.89
N ASP A 761 38.69 20.46 26.60
CA ASP A 761 38.48 21.26 27.81
C ASP A 761 37.90 20.46 29.00
N GLN A 762 38.00 19.12 28.99
CA GLN A 762 37.88 18.33 30.22
C GLN A 762 39.08 17.41 30.45
N PRO A 763 39.70 17.42 31.65
CA PRO A 763 40.88 16.62 31.92
C PRO A 763 40.53 15.13 31.89
N ALA A 764 41.33 14.35 31.16
CA ALA A 764 41.11 12.94 30.89
C ALA A 764 41.11 12.07 32.18
N MET A 765 39.95 11.99 32.85
CA MET A 765 39.71 11.01 33.89
C MET A 765 39.59 9.62 33.27
N ARG A 766 40.44 8.71 33.75
CA ARG A 766 40.57 7.33 33.28
C ARG A 766 39.25 6.58 33.48
N MET A 767 38.39 6.54 32.45
CA MET A 767 37.05 5.96 32.56
C MET A 767 37.10 4.44 32.80
N SER A 768 36.20 3.96 33.66
CA SER A 768 36.05 2.54 33.98
C SER A 768 35.57 1.74 32.76
N THR A 769 35.91 0.44 32.69
CA THR A 769 35.49 -0.48 31.62
C THR A 769 33.97 -0.48 31.41
N ARG A 770 33.21 -0.37 32.51
CA ARG A 770 31.73 -0.27 32.48
C ARG A 770 31.25 1.04 31.86
N THR A 771 31.91 2.16 32.18
CA THR A 771 31.62 3.47 31.58
C THR A 771 32.00 3.52 30.10
N LYS A 772 33.06 2.80 29.70
CA LYS A 772 33.44 2.63 28.30
C LYS A 772 32.39 1.85 27.50
N GLY A 773 31.80 0.79 28.10
CA GLY A 773 30.66 0.07 27.54
C GLY A 773 29.42 0.97 27.36
N GLN A 774 29.06 1.74 28.39
CA GLN A 774 27.96 2.72 28.28
C GLN A 774 28.20 3.77 27.20
N ALA A 775 29.43 4.27 27.04
CA ALA A 775 29.79 5.20 25.96
C ALA A 775 29.68 4.58 24.56
N THR A 776 29.93 3.26 24.41
CA THR A 776 29.67 2.57 23.14
C THR A 776 28.18 2.37 22.85
N TYR A 777 27.36 2.14 23.87
CA TYR A 777 25.90 2.03 23.70
C TYR A 777 25.23 3.37 23.36
N GLN A 778 25.70 4.49 23.93
CA GLN A 778 25.19 5.85 23.65
C GLN A 778 25.30 6.29 22.18
N LYS A 779 26.07 5.60 21.34
CA LYS A 779 26.12 5.84 19.89
C LYS A 779 24.97 5.22 19.10
N ARG A 780 24.34 4.15 19.61
CA ARG A 780 23.19 3.51 18.93
C ARG A 780 21.96 4.41 19.03
N GLY A 781 21.29 4.64 17.90
CA GLY A 781 20.12 5.53 17.82
C GLY A 781 18.86 4.89 18.40
N CYS A 782 18.74 3.56 18.28
CA CYS A 782 17.67 2.78 18.91
C CYS A 782 17.58 2.94 20.46
N LEU A 783 18.68 3.32 21.12
CA LEU A 783 18.72 3.58 22.56
C LEU A 783 18.42 5.05 22.93
N LYS A 784 18.36 5.94 21.94
CA LYS A 784 17.94 7.35 22.09
C LYS A 784 16.44 7.54 21.89
N TRP A 785 15.81 6.72 21.06
CA TRP A 785 14.35 6.72 20.84
C TRP A 785 13.57 6.58 22.14
N ARG A 786 12.44 7.30 22.26
CA ARG A 786 11.54 7.24 23.42
C ARG A 786 10.09 7.22 22.96
N ASN A 787 9.23 6.45 23.61
CA ASN A 787 7.81 6.41 23.23
C ASN A 787 7.04 7.63 23.76
N LEU A 788 7.31 8.81 23.18
CA LEU A 788 6.66 10.06 23.58
C LEU A 788 5.14 10.02 23.32
N THR A 789 4.70 9.33 22.26
CA THR A 789 3.27 9.12 21.95
C THR A 789 2.55 8.39 23.08
N ALA A 790 3.06 7.25 23.57
CA ALA A 790 2.42 6.56 24.70
C ALA A 790 2.40 7.43 25.98
N LEU A 791 3.49 8.16 26.27
CA LEU A 791 3.53 9.07 27.41
C LEU A 791 2.53 10.23 27.29
N LYS A 792 2.21 10.69 26.08
CA LYS A 792 1.23 11.74 25.77
C LYS A 792 -0.21 11.22 25.83
N GLU A 793 -0.50 10.12 25.14
CA GLU A 793 -1.87 9.62 24.90
C GLU A 793 -2.40 8.71 26.03
N ILE A 794 -1.55 7.88 26.65
CA ILE A 794 -1.95 6.98 27.76
C ILE A 794 -1.26 7.30 29.10
N GLY A 795 -0.25 8.16 29.12
CA GLY A 795 0.41 8.64 30.35
C GLY A 795 1.45 7.69 30.94
N HIS A 796 1.82 6.62 30.24
CA HIS A 796 2.84 5.64 30.61
C HIS A 796 3.33 4.86 29.38
N LEU A 797 4.47 4.17 29.48
CA LEU A 797 4.94 3.24 28.44
C LEU A 797 4.05 1.98 28.40
N HIS A 798 3.96 1.29 27.26
CA HIS A 798 3.14 0.06 27.12
C HIS A 798 3.62 -1.06 28.04
N VAL A 799 4.93 -1.19 28.26
CA VAL A 799 5.51 -2.13 29.23
C VAL A 799 5.17 -1.78 30.70
N GLU A 800 4.69 -0.56 30.98
CA GLU A 800 4.18 -0.20 32.30
C GLU A 800 2.68 -0.49 32.44
N SER A 801 2.30 -1.16 33.53
CA SER A 801 0.89 -1.21 33.95
C SER A 801 0.40 0.19 34.36
N ALA A 802 -0.83 0.53 33.99
CA ALA A 802 -1.40 1.86 34.22
C ALA A 802 -1.35 2.26 35.71
N ARG A 803 -0.70 3.39 36.02
CA ARG A 803 -0.55 3.86 37.40
C ARG A 803 -1.92 4.28 37.95
N PRO A 804 -2.42 3.69 39.06
CA PRO A 804 -3.70 4.10 39.62
C PRO A 804 -3.64 5.57 40.03
N THR A 805 -4.55 6.38 39.48
CA THR A 805 -4.57 7.83 39.67
C THR A 805 -4.54 8.20 41.16
N LYS A 806 -4.06 9.41 41.50
CA LYS A 806 -4.05 9.90 42.90
C LYS A 806 -5.44 9.84 43.56
N ARG A 807 -6.52 9.83 42.77
CA ARG A 807 -7.91 9.64 43.22
C ARG A 807 -8.19 8.17 43.58
N ALA A 808 -7.79 7.21 42.72
CA ALA A 808 -7.89 5.78 42.99
C ALA A 808 -7.04 5.35 44.20
N LYS A 809 -5.80 5.86 44.35
CA LYS A 809 -4.99 5.62 45.56
C LYS A 809 -5.65 6.14 46.85
N LYS A 810 -6.40 7.24 46.79
CA LYS A 810 -7.19 7.73 47.94
C LYS A 810 -8.45 6.89 48.21
N ALA A 811 -9.05 6.28 47.19
CA ALA A 811 -10.18 5.37 47.35
C ALA A 811 -9.73 4.04 47.97
N ALA A 812 -8.70 3.39 47.40
CA ALA A 812 -8.15 2.13 47.91
C ALA A 812 -7.63 2.27 49.36
N ALA A 813 -6.93 3.36 49.69
CA ALA A 813 -6.51 3.64 51.07
C ALA A 813 -7.67 3.96 52.04
N ALA A 814 -8.85 4.36 51.51
CA ALA A 814 -10.06 4.56 52.32
C ALA A 814 -10.86 3.25 52.49
N GLU A 815 -10.68 2.26 51.62
CA GLU A 815 -11.23 0.91 51.78
C GLU A 815 -10.36 0.04 52.70
N SER A 816 -9.05 0.03 52.55
CA SER A 816 -8.16 -0.70 53.47
C SER A 816 -8.27 -0.19 54.92
N ALA A 817 -8.62 1.08 55.11
CA ALA A 817 -8.90 1.67 56.43
C ALA A 817 -10.28 1.32 57.01
N LYS A 818 -11.18 0.69 56.24
CA LYS A 818 -12.47 0.17 56.73
C LYS A 818 -12.36 -1.25 57.29
N GLU A 819 -11.48 -2.08 56.74
CA GLU A 819 -11.32 -3.48 57.20
C GLU A 819 -10.71 -3.58 58.60
N THR A 820 -9.93 -2.59 59.05
CA THR A 820 -9.28 -2.62 60.38
C THR A 820 -10.17 -2.18 61.55
N ARG A 821 -11.50 -2.09 61.39
CA ARG A 821 -12.45 -1.80 62.49
C ARG A 821 -13.05 -3.06 63.08
N MET A 822 -12.32 -3.70 64.00
CA MET A 822 -12.85 -4.78 64.83
C MET A 822 -14.09 -4.31 65.62
N THR A 823 -15.21 -5.00 65.44
CA THR A 823 -16.44 -4.85 66.23
C THR A 823 -16.54 -5.97 67.26
N ASN A 824 -17.24 -5.74 68.38
CA ASN A 824 -17.49 -6.81 69.35
C ASN A 824 -18.67 -7.71 68.89
N ARG A 825 -18.89 -8.83 69.59
CA ARG A 825 -19.96 -9.83 69.30
C ARG A 825 -21.41 -9.29 69.29
N GLN A 826 -21.65 -8.01 69.55
CA GLN A 826 -22.96 -7.36 69.45
C GLN A 826 -22.98 -6.18 68.45
N GLY A 827 -21.99 -6.11 67.54
CA GLY A 827 -22.03 -5.26 66.36
C GLY A 827 -21.88 -3.75 66.60
N ARG A 828 -21.46 -3.32 67.80
CA ARG A 828 -21.17 -1.90 68.09
C ARG A 828 -19.67 -1.60 68.03
N PRO A 829 -19.25 -0.46 67.45
CA PRO A 829 -17.85 -0.04 67.45
C PRO A 829 -17.41 0.33 68.87
N LEU A 830 -16.19 -0.05 69.24
CA LEU A 830 -15.61 0.26 70.56
C LEU A 830 -15.31 1.76 70.66
N GLY A 831 -16.15 2.49 71.40
CA GLY A 831 -15.94 3.89 71.72
C GLY A 831 -14.76 4.07 72.67
N ARG A 832 -13.70 4.72 72.20
CA ARG A 832 -12.50 5.03 73.00
C ARG A 832 -12.83 6.15 74.01
N GLN A 833 -13.27 5.79 75.22
CA GLN A 833 -13.20 6.70 76.36
C GLN A 833 -11.73 7.01 76.66
N GLY A 834 -11.42 8.28 76.90
CA GLY A 834 -10.05 8.74 77.11
C GLY A 834 -9.65 8.80 78.58
N THR A 835 -8.34 8.77 78.81
CA THR A 835 -7.70 9.22 80.05
C THR A 835 -6.39 9.93 79.69
N ARG A 836 -6.19 11.09 80.32
CA ARG A 836 -4.96 11.89 80.50
C ARG A 836 -3.72 11.53 79.69
#